data_AF-A0A7C8MJ62-F1
#
_entry.id   AF-A0A7C8MJ62-F1
#
_cell.length_a   1.000
_cell.length_b   1.000
_cell.length_c   1.000
_cell.angle_alpha   90.00
_cell.angle_beta   90.00
_cell.angle_gamma   90.00
#
_symmetry.space_group_name_H-M   'P 1'
#
loop_
_entity.id
_entity.type
_entity.pdbx_description
1 polymer ?
#
loop_
_entity_poly.entity_id
_entity_poly.type
_entity_poly.pdbx_seq_one_letter_code
_entity_poly.pdbx_strand_id
1 'polypeptide(L)'
;MSDELRDEVEAINSIYGEGCLVPSNETAAYILTPPGGSSSIRVEFPLDYPAVPPMVIGTNSIGQGGKKGDTARELALFCQVLGNVYEPGAVCLFDAIEELTRLLGEQAPEQDSPDMDSGEHAGGNDFTSFDHTEGLKLTKEPPWILSDPVVELKSTFVARCAAVTSTTEAEAFLQHLLASDKKVRTATHNMTAWRIRGPNNTAFQDCNDDGETAAGGRLLHLMQLMDLWDVMVVVTRWYGGHKLGPRRLYENLLARKWNKTIITRLDWALGLRDGRPASSARTESPGIRWTCSRWALRVFRLHTLINTTNVKKQGPFAGLLLADAGANVLRIDRPIPGVTHTLGVEAPFGQDFLTRHKSSIAVDLKSASGVGLIKELVKTADVVIDPFRPGVLEKLGLGPEVLSQVNPRLIYARMTGFRRDGKYAAMAGHDINYLAISGVLSMLGRAGAKPHPPINILGDFAGGGAALFQGILMAVITRERTGKGQVVEANMVDGANYLATFPRLARKTPVGDRPRGENQLDGGCPFYDTYGTRDGKYMSVGALEPQFYAALVEGLGLVHKGWDQTRWNRDTWPEMKTAFETAFKSKTRGEWEAIFDGTDSCCLPVVEYGELETDPAREGDQRPLVTLRETPCLAINEMPTDQTLQGQGVGVPGSGYGTLPLRLGEGGEEARE
;
A
#
# COMPACT_ATOMS: atom_id res chain seq x y z
N MET A 1 25.65 -17.26 9.82
CA MET A 1 24.61 -17.40 8.78
C MET A 1 25.18 -16.75 7.54
N SER A 2 25.33 -17.50 6.44
CA SER A 2 25.80 -16.95 5.16
C SER A 2 24.74 -16.00 4.57
N ASP A 3 25.16 -15.01 3.79
CA ASP A 3 24.23 -14.08 3.16
C ASP A 3 23.28 -14.82 2.19
N GLU A 4 23.78 -15.89 1.55
CA GLU A 4 23.03 -16.76 0.66
C GLU A 4 21.89 -17.51 1.37
N LEU A 5 22.11 -18.00 2.59
CA LEU A 5 21.06 -18.63 3.39
C LEU A 5 20.00 -17.63 3.82
N ARG A 6 20.40 -16.39 4.13
CA ARG A 6 19.46 -15.33 4.52
C ARG A 6 18.55 -14.96 3.35
N ASP A 7 19.13 -14.78 2.17
CA ASP A 7 18.39 -14.43 0.96
C ASP A 7 17.44 -15.57 0.54
N GLU A 8 17.86 -16.84 0.67
CA GLU A 8 17.00 -18.00 0.38
C GLU A 8 15.84 -18.15 1.39
N VAL A 9 16.07 -17.93 2.68
CA VAL A 9 15.02 -17.95 3.72
C VAL A 9 14.00 -16.83 3.50
N GLU A 10 14.45 -15.62 3.14
CA GLU A 10 13.56 -14.50 2.82
C GLU A 10 12.72 -14.79 1.59
N ALA A 11 13.32 -15.38 0.55
CA ALA A 11 12.62 -15.77 -0.68
C ALA A 11 11.53 -16.82 -0.41
N ILE A 12 11.86 -17.91 0.29
CA ILE A 12 10.92 -19.01 0.57
C ILE A 12 9.71 -18.52 1.40
N ASN A 13 9.95 -17.72 2.44
CA ASN A 13 8.86 -17.16 3.25
C ASN A 13 8.02 -16.12 2.49
N SER A 14 8.62 -15.39 1.55
CA SER A 14 7.87 -14.48 0.67
C SER A 14 6.96 -15.21 -0.31
N ILE A 15 7.37 -16.39 -0.78
CA ILE A 15 6.62 -17.18 -1.77
C ILE A 15 5.50 -17.99 -1.11
N TYR A 16 5.78 -18.66 0.01
CA TYR A 16 4.85 -19.61 0.63
C TYR A 16 4.19 -19.10 1.92
N GLY A 17 4.52 -17.90 2.38
CA GLY A 17 3.98 -17.25 3.58
C GLY A 17 4.94 -17.23 4.78
N GLU A 18 4.78 -16.22 5.64
CA GLU A 18 5.57 -16.02 6.86
C GLU A 18 5.33 -17.18 7.86
N GLY A 19 6.12 -18.25 7.75
CA GLY A 19 5.93 -19.47 8.52
C GLY A 19 6.36 -20.75 7.79
N CYS A 20 6.66 -20.66 6.49
CA CYS A 20 7.16 -21.79 5.70
C CYS A 20 8.54 -22.26 6.18
N LEU A 21 9.46 -21.35 6.48
CA LEU A 21 10.80 -21.68 6.97
C LEU A 21 11.19 -20.77 8.14
N VAL A 22 11.16 -21.30 9.36
CA VAL A 22 11.33 -20.53 10.60
C VAL A 22 12.60 -21.00 11.35
N PRO A 23 13.43 -20.09 11.90
CA PRO A 23 14.58 -20.51 12.71
C PRO A 23 14.14 -21.29 13.95
N SER A 24 14.86 -22.37 14.24
CA SER A 24 14.72 -23.15 15.48
C SER A 24 15.51 -22.51 16.63
N ASN A 25 15.23 -22.91 17.87
CA ASN A 25 15.95 -22.46 19.06
C ASN A 25 17.42 -22.95 19.13
N GLU A 26 17.83 -23.82 18.19
CA GLU A 26 19.18 -24.34 18.02
C GLU A 26 19.91 -23.55 16.91
N THR A 27 21.17 -23.18 17.15
CA THR A 27 21.99 -22.44 16.19
C THR A 27 22.10 -23.17 14.85
N ALA A 28 21.70 -22.51 13.75
CA ALA A 28 21.75 -23.00 12.36
C ALA A 28 20.73 -24.08 11.96
N ALA A 29 19.71 -24.35 12.78
CA ALA A 29 18.57 -25.21 12.43
C ALA A 29 17.31 -24.41 12.07
N TYR A 30 16.56 -24.88 11.07
CA TYR A 30 15.30 -24.31 10.61
C TYR A 30 14.19 -25.37 10.61
N ILE A 31 12.96 -24.90 10.82
CA ILE A 31 11.74 -25.70 10.72
C ILE A 31 11.09 -25.34 9.38
N LEU A 32 11.09 -26.29 8.46
CA LEU A 32 10.41 -26.23 7.18
C LEU A 32 9.00 -26.82 7.30
N THR A 33 7.98 -26.07 6.88
CA THR A 33 6.60 -26.53 6.77
C THR A 33 6.19 -26.46 5.29
N PRO A 34 6.22 -27.60 4.56
CA PRO A 34 5.90 -27.60 3.13
C PRO A 34 4.48 -27.10 2.84
N PRO A 35 4.24 -26.38 1.73
CA PRO A 35 2.91 -25.91 1.35
C PRO A 35 1.96 -27.10 1.14
N GLY A 36 0.86 -27.15 1.89
CA GLY A 36 -0.11 -28.26 1.84
C GLY A 36 0.36 -29.56 2.53
N GLY A 37 1.56 -29.58 3.13
CA GLY A 37 2.09 -30.71 3.88
C GLY A 37 1.43 -30.91 5.24
N SER A 38 1.32 -32.16 5.67
CA SER A 38 0.74 -32.51 6.97
C SER A 38 1.76 -32.54 8.12
N SER A 39 3.05 -32.36 7.83
CA SER A 39 4.14 -32.42 8.82
C SER A 39 5.18 -31.31 8.62
N SER A 40 5.95 -31.02 9.67
CA SER A 40 7.08 -30.08 9.60
C SER A 40 8.42 -30.83 9.72
N ILE A 41 9.42 -30.41 8.94
CA ILE A 41 10.74 -31.03 8.82
C ILE A 41 11.79 -30.09 9.40
N ARG A 42 12.72 -30.62 10.20
CA ARG A 42 13.85 -29.86 10.73
C ARG A 42 15.08 -30.04 9.83
N VAL A 43 15.66 -28.93 9.40
CA VAL A 43 16.81 -28.87 8.49
C VAL A 43 17.92 -28.04 9.13
N GLU A 44 19.14 -28.59 9.19
CA GLU A 44 20.35 -27.92 9.64
C GLU A 44 21.16 -27.41 8.45
N PHE A 45 21.71 -26.20 8.57
CA PHE A 45 22.59 -25.65 7.55
C PHE A 45 24.03 -25.61 8.07
N PRO A 46 25.00 -26.21 7.35
CA PRO A 46 26.41 -26.05 7.67
C PRO A 46 26.85 -24.60 7.47
N LEU A 47 27.90 -24.17 8.18
CA LEU A 47 28.46 -22.82 8.06
C LEU A 47 28.90 -22.48 6.63
N ASP A 48 29.30 -23.50 5.87
CA ASP A 48 29.80 -23.38 4.50
C ASP A 48 28.70 -23.52 3.44
N TYR A 49 27.41 -23.52 3.82
CA TYR A 49 26.31 -23.51 2.87
C TYR A 49 26.36 -22.24 1.98
N PRO A 50 26.24 -22.36 0.63
CA PRO A 50 25.79 -23.53 -0.16
C PRO A 50 26.88 -24.48 -0.70
N ALA A 51 28.13 -24.35 -0.29
CA ALA A 51 29.20 -25.24 -0.74
C ALA A 51 29.09 -26.67 -0.17
N VAL A 52 28.32 -26.86 0.91
CA VAL A 52 27.94 -28.15 1.51
C VAL A 52 26.42 -28.18 1.65
N PRO A 53 25.74 -29.30 1.35
CA PRO A 53 24.27 -29.37 1.39
C PRO A 53 23.73 -29.25 2.81
N PRO A 54 22.47 -28.83 2.97
CA PRO A 54 21.79 -28.87 4.25
C PRO A 54 21.53 -30.31 4.69
N MET A 55 21.50 -30.54 6.00
CA MET A 55 21.24 -31.85 6.59
C MET A 55 19.84 -31.90 7.18
N VAL A 56 19.07 -32.94 6.85
CA VAL A 56 17.75 -33.14 7.44
C VAL A 56 17.91 -33.84 8.80
N ILE A 57 17.56 -33.15 9.89
CA ILE A 57 17.74 -33.64 11.27
C ILE A 57 16.60 -34.58 11.69
N GLY A 58 15.39 -34.33 11.19
CA GLY A 58 14.21 -35.13 11.53
C GLY A 58 12.90 -34.37 11.32
N THR A 59 11.83 -34.84 11.95
CA THR A 59 10.50 -34.22 11.89
C THR A 59 10.21 -33.46 13.18
N ASN A 60 9.61 -32.29 13.08
CA ASN A 60 9.38 -31.37 14.19
C ASN A 60 7.94 -31.44 14.74
N SER A 61 6.94 -31.71 13.91
CA SER A 61 5.55 -31.95 14.36
C SER A 61 4.71 -32.76 13.37
N ILE A 62 3.67 -33.42 13.88
CA ILE A 62 2.60 -34.07 13.09
C ILE A 62 1.39 -33.15 13.13
N GLY A 63 0.91 -32.69 11.97
CA GLY A 63 -0.32 -31.90 11.84
C GLY A 63 -1.56 -32.71 12.21
N GLN A 64 -2.63 -32.05 12.63
CA GLN A 64 -3.89 -32.71 12.99
C GLN A 64 -4.48 -33.43 11.76
N GLY A 65 -4.33 -34.76 11.70
CA GLY A 65 -4.94 -35.61 10.66
C GLY A 65 -4.02 -36.60 9.96
N GLY A 66 -2.69 -36.53 10.12
CA GLY A 66 -1.74 -37.43 9.45
C GLY A 66 -1.63 -38.82 10.10
N LYS A 67 -1.56 -39.90 9.30
CA LYS A 67 -1.28 -41.25 9.84
C LYS A 67 0.20 -41.36 10.19
N LYS A 68 0.52 -42.15 11.23
CA LYS A 68 1.89 -42.31 11.79
C LYS A 68 2.97 -42.80 10.80
N GLY A 69 2.62 -43.13 9.56
CA GLY A 69 3.53 -43.53 8.48
C GLY A 69 3.76 -42.49 7.38
N ASP A 70 2.92 -41.46 7.28
CA ASP A 70 2.98 -40.46 6.20
C ASP A 70 4.18 -39.52 6.40
N THR A 71 4.47 -39.16 7.65
CA THR A 71 5.59 -38.30 8.03
C THR A 71 6.98 -38.92 7.76
N ALA A 72 7.13 -40.24 7.97
CA ALA A 72 8.39 -40.92 7.69
C ALA A 72 8.66 -41.02 6.17
N ARG A 73 7.59 -41.12 5.38
CA ARG A 73 7.63 -41.13 3.92
C ARG A 73 7.95 -39.74 3.36
N GLU A 74 7.27 -38.70 3.83
CA GLU A 74 7.54 -37.30 3.47
C GLU A 74 9.01 -36.94 3.76
N LEU A 75 9.54 -37.36 4.91
CA LEU A 75 10.94 -37.15 5.26
C LEU A 75 11.91 -37.87 4.31
N ALA A 76 11.63 -39.13 3.97
CA ALA A 76 12.46 -39.92 3.06
C ALA A 76 12.47 -39.34 1.63
N LEU A 77 11.30 -38.92 1.14
CA LEU A 77 11.15 -38.22 -0.14
C LEU A 77 11.93 -36.91 -0.15
N PHE A 78 11.84 -36.12 0.92
CA PHE A 78 12.55 -34.85 0.99
C PHE A 78 14.07 -35.02 0.99
N CYS A 79 14.60 -36.01 1.73
CA CYS A 79 16.02 -36.34 1.69
C CYS A 79 16.47 -36.77 0.28
N GLN A 80 15.64 -37.54 -0.44
CA GLN A 80 15.93 -37.97 -1.80
C GLN A 80 15.94 -36.77 -2.77
N VAL A 81 14.94 -35.89 -2.67
CA VAL A 81 14.83 -34.69 -3.51
C VAL A 81 16.00 -33.75 -3.27
N LEU A 82 16.35 -33.48 -2.01
CA LEU A 82 17.52 -32.66 -1.67
C LEU A 82 18.81 -33.21 -2.29
N GLY A 83 18.98 -34.54 -2.28
CA GLY A 83 20.13 -35.19 -2.91
C GLY A 83 20.17 -35.06 -4.44
N ASN A 84 19.00 -34.96 -5.09
CA ASN A 84 18.89 -34.83 -6.55
C ASN A 84 19.06 -33.39 -7.03
N VAL A 85 18.61 -32.43 -6.22
CA VAL A 85 18.54 -31.00 -6.58
C VAL A 85 19.82 -30.26 -6.19
N TYR A 86 20.56 -30.76 -5.20
CA TYR A 86 21.75 -30.09 -4.69
C TYR A 86 22.91 -30.08 -5.71
N GLU A 87 23.44 -28.88 -5.96
CA GLU A 87 24.71 -28.67 -6.67
C GLU A 87 25.68 -27.85 -5.80
N PRO A 88 26.97 -28.24 -5.68
CA PRO A 88 27.94 -27.50 -4.89
C PRO A 88 28.05 -26.02 -5.28
N GLY A 89 27.78 -25.13 -4.31
CA GLY A 89 27.82 -23.68 -4.51
C GLY A 89 26.50 -23.05 -4.97
N ALA A 90 25.42 -23.83 -5.05
CA ALA A 90 24.07 -23.36 -5.34
C ALA A 90 23.12 -23.59 -4.16
N VAL A 91 22.26 -22.60 -3.91
CA VAL A 91 21.13 -22.75 -2.98
C VAL A 91 20.09 -23.70 -3.60
N CYS A 92 19.44 -24.55 -2.80
CA CYS A 92 18.70 -25.71 -3.31
C CYS A 92 17.36 -25.98 -2.62
N LEU A 93 17.01 -25.23 -1.58
CA LEU A 93 15.86 -25.54 -0.74
C LEU A 93 14.54 -25.20 -1.45
N PHE A 94 14.49 -24.12 -2.24
CA PHE A 94 13.31 -23.78 -3.03
C PHE A 94 12.94 -24.89 -4.01
N ASP A 95 13.90 -25.30 -4.84
CA ASP A 95 13.74 -26.36 -5.83
C ASP A 95 13.37 -27.69 -5.15
N ALA A 96 13.94 -27.97 -3.97
CA ALA A 96 13.59 -29.15 -3.19
C ALA A 96 12.16 -29.11 -2.63
N ILE A 97 11.64 -27.94 -2.26
CA ILE A 97 10.25 -27.77 -1.81
C ILE A 97 9.28 -27.95 -2.98
N GLU A 98 9.57 -27.38 -4.14
CA GLU A 98 8.71 -27.52 -5.33
C GLU A 98 8.63 -28.97 -5.79
N GLU A 99 9.76 -29.65 -5.89
CA GLU A 99 9.80 -31.04 -6.31
C GLU A 99 9.14 -31.97 -5.28
N LEU A 100 9.31 -31.71 -3.97
CA LEU A 100 8.56 -32.41 -2.93
C LEU A 100 7.05 -32.19 -3.09
N THR A 101 6.62 -30.95 -3.33
CA THR A 101 5.20 -30.60 -3.48
C THR A 101 4.59 -31.28 -4.70
N ARG A 102 5.32 -31.33 -5.82
CA ARG A 102 4.93 -32.06 -7.03
C ARG A 102 4.73 -33.55 -6.75
N LEU A 103 5.70 -34.19 -6.09
CA LEU A 103 5.66 -35.62 -5.76
C LEU A 103 4.55 -35.98 -4.76
N LEU A 104 4.22 -35.08 -3.83
CA LEU A 104 3.08 -35.26 -2.91
C LEU A 104 1.74 -35.04 -3.61
N GLY A 105 1.67 -34.12 -4.58
CA GLY A 105 0.47 -33.84 -5.37
C GLY A 105 0.07 -34.96 -6.33
N GLU A 106 1.05 -35.69 -6.89
CA GLU A 106 0.82 -36.82 -7.81
C GLU A 106 0.21 -38.07 -7.14
N GLN A 107 0.00 -38.07 -5.83
CA GLN A 107 -0.41 -39.26 -5.06
C GLN A 107 -1.64 -39.06 -4.16
N ALA A 108 -2.39 -37.97 -4.32
CA ALA A 108 -3.69 -37.81 -3.66
C ALA A 108 -4.74 -38.78 -4.27
N PRO A 109 -5.56 -39.48 -3.47
CA PRO A 109 -6.55 -40.43 -3.99
C PRO A 109 -7.66 -39.69 -4.77
N GLU A 110 -7.91 -40.16 -5.99
CA GLU A 110 -8.99 -39.71 -6.87
C GLU A 110 -10.37 -39.85 -6.19
N GLN A 111 -11.18 -38.80 -6.24
CA GLN A 111 -12.63 -38.89 -6.01
C GLN A 111 -13.34 -39.07 -7.36
N ASP A 112 -14.12 -40.15 -7.43
CA ASP A 112 -14.83 -40.70 -8.59
C ASP A 112 -15.48 -39.68 -9.55
N SER A 113 -15.17 -39.84 -10.83
CA SER A 113 -16.09 -39.55 -11.94
C SER A 113 -16.08 -40.75 -12.90
N PRO A 114 -17.23 -41.22 -13.41
CA PRO A 114 -17.33 -42.54 -14.02
C PRO A 114 -16.76 -42.61 -15.43
N ASP A 115 -16.11 -43.75 -15.67
CA ASP A 115 -15.41 -44.25 -16.85
C ASP A 115 -16.02 -43.93 -18.23
N MET A 116 -15.13 -43.67 -19.20
CA MET A 116 -15.19 -44.25 -20.55
C MET A 116 -13.77 -44.40 -21.11
N ASP A 117 -13.24 -45.59 -20.80
CA ASP A 117 -12.43 -46.49 -21.62
C ASP A 117 -11.04 -46.08 -22.17
N SER A 118 -10.19 -47.09 -22.07
CA SER A 118 -8.75 -47.17 -22.10
C SER A 118 -8.18 -47.40 -23.51
N GLY A 119 -6.92 -47.01 -23.69
CA GLY A 119 -6.11 -47.31 -24.87
C GLY A 119 -4.63 -47.01 -24.65
N GLU A 120 -3.95 -47.96 -24.00
CA GLU A 120 -2.49 -48.21 -23.95
C GLU A 120 -1.78 -47.95 -25.31
N HIS A 121 -0.50 -47.59 -25.47
CA HIS A 121 0.73 -47.94 -24.76
C HIS A 121 1.92 -47.08 -25.28
N ALA A 122 2.88 -46.82 -24.37
CA ALA A 122 4.34 -46.96 -24.52
C ALA A 122 5.16 -46.16 -25.59
N GLY A 123 6.05 -45.31 -25.09
CA GLY A 123 7.51 -45.55 -25.17
C GLY A 123 8.32 -44.95 -26.32
N GLY A 124 9.23 -44.03 -25.96
CA GLY A 124 10.61 -43.99 -26.50
C GLY A 124 10.93 -43.02 -27.64
N ASN A 125 12.02 -42.27 -27.46
CA ASN A 125 12.83 -41.54 -28.46
C ASN A 125 12.80 -42.21 -29.85
N ASP A 126 12.78 -41.49 -30.97
CA ASP A 126 13.80 -40.54 -31.42
C ASP A 126 13.29 -39.78 -32.68
N PHE A 127 13.90 -38.64 -33.00
CA PHE A 127 13.57 -37.86 -34.19
C PHE A 127 13.83 -38.65 -35.50
N THR A 128 12.80 -38.86 -36.32
CA THR A 128 12.97 -39.02 -37.78
C THR A 128 11.86 -38.29 -38.55
N SER A 129 12.30 -37.48 -39.50
CA SER A 129 11.56 -36.75 -40.53
C SER A 129 10.49 -37.58 -41.25
N PHE A 130 9.33 -36.98 -41.53
CA PHE A 130 8.54 -37.00 -42.79
C PHE A 130 7.27 -36.18 -42.46
N ASP A 131 7.15 -34.93 -42.93
CA ASP A 131 6.66 -34.59 -44.27
C ASP A 131 5.31 -35.27 -44.57
N HIS A 132 4.23 -34.69 -44.02
CA HIS A 132 2.92 -34.50 -44.64
C HIS A 132 1.94 -33.96 -43.59
N THR A 133 1.72 -32.65 -43.61
CA THR A 133 0.36 -32.15 -43.37
C THR A 133 0.21 -30.86 -44.16
N GLU A 134 -0.80 -30.85 -45.03
CA GLU A 134 -1.20 -29.71 -45.84
C GLU A 134 -1.16 -28.45 -45.00
N GLY A 135 -0.12 -27.65 -45.23
CA GLY A 135 0.06 -26.41 -44.49
C GLY A 135 -1.19 -25.57 -44.65
N LEU A 136 -1.76 -25.15 -43.51
CA LEU A 136 -2.51 -23.91 -43.44
C LEU A 136 -1.57 -22.82 -43.97
N LYS A 137 -1.56 -22.63 -45.29
CA LYS A 137 -0.95 -21.49 -45.95
C LYS A 137 -1.74 -20.30 -45.46
N LEU A 138 -1.27 -19.73 -44.36
CA LEU A 138 -1.67 -18.43 -43.88
C LEU A 138 -1.62 -17.49 -45.09
N THR A 139 -2.80 -17.09 -45.55
CA THR A 139 -2.93 -16.19 -46.70
C THR A 139 -2.50 -14.77 -46.36
N LYS A 140 -2.31 -14.49 -45.07
CA LYS A 140 -1.85 -13.22 -44.49
C LYS A 140 -0.88 -13.49 -43.35
N GLU A 141 0.12 -12.64 -43.23
CA GLU A 141 1.10 -12.69 -42.14
C GLU A 141 0.40 -12.52 -40.78
N PRO A 142 0.74 -13.34 -39.76
CA PRO A 142 0.20 -13.19 -38.43
C PRO A 142 0.49 -11.80 -37.84
N PRO A 143 -0.45 -11.18 -37.10
CA PRO A 143 -0.28 -9.83 -36.57
C PRO A 143 0.61 -9.82 -35.32
N TRP A 144 1.89 -10.15 -35.50
CA TRP A 144 2.86 -10.18 -34.41
C TRP A 144 3.10 -8.79 -33.82
N ILE A 145 2.95 -8.68 -32.50
CA ILE A 145 3.32 -7.52 -31.72
C ILE A 145 4.66 -7.81 -31.05
N LEU A 146 5.68 -7.04 -31.43
CA LEU A 146 7.04 -7.22 -30.91
C LEU A 146 7.30 -6.33 -29.68
N SER A 147 8.07 -6.87 -28.73
CA SER A 147 8.68 -6.12 -27.63
C SER A 147 9.92 -5.38 -28.10
N ASP A 148 10.35 -4.40 -27.30
CA ASP A 148 11.70 -3.84 -27.44
C ASP A 148 12.75 -4.93 -27.11
N PRO A 149 13.91 -4.96 -27.80
CA PRO A 149 14.97 -5.90 -27.47
C PRO A 149 15.53 -5.64 -26.07
N VAL A 150 15.68 -6.69 -25.27
CA VAL A 150 16.32 -6.60 -23.95
C VAL A 150 17.63 -7.38 -23.97
N VAL A 151 18.71 -6.74 -23.50
CA VAL A 151 20.03 -7.37 -23.41
C VAL A 151 20.34 -7.65 -21.94
N GLU A 152 20.65 -8.91 -21.63
CA GLU A 152 21.03 -9.36 -20.30
C GLU A 152 22.15 -10.41 -20.39
N LEU A 153 23.21 -10.21 -19.60
CA LEU A 153 24.41 -11.05 -19.63
C LEU A 153 24.91 -11.31 -21.06
N LYS A 154 24.93 -10.24 -21.88
CA LYS A 154 25.26 -10.20 -23.32
C LYS A 154 24.30 -10.96 -24.25
N SER A 155 23.31 -11.69 -23.73
CA SER A 155 22.27 -12.32 -24.54
C SER A 155 21.17 -11.30 -24.85
N THR A 156 20.68 -11.31 -26.08
CA THR A 156 19.59 -10.42 -26.53
C THR A 156 18.30 -11.21 -26.63
N PHE A 157 17.21 -10.65 -26.14
CA PHE A 157 15.89 -11.25 -26.13
C PHE A 157 14.87 -10.34 -26.82
N VAL A 158 13.97 -10.93 -27.59
CA VAL A 158 12.81 -10.25 -28.20
C VAL A 158 11.58 -11.14 -28.06
N ALA A 159 10.52 -10.61 -27.46
CA ALA A 159 9.24 -11.29 -27.38
C ALA A 159 8.30 -10.85 -28.51
N ARG A 160 7.49 -11.79 -28.97
CA ARG A 160 6.42 -11.61 -29.96
C ARG A 160 5.15 -12.16 -29.38
N CYS A 161 4.06 -11.43 -29.48
CA CYS A 161 2.75 -11.91 -29.07
C CYS A 161 1.74 -11.72 -30.20
N ALA A 162 0.78 -12.63 -30.27
CA ALA A 162 -0.32 -12.56 -31.22
C ALA A 162 -1.59 -13.14 -30.58
N ALA A 163 -2.74 -12.56 -30.91
CA ALA A 163 -4.03 -13.12 -30.51
C ALA A 163 -4.30 -14.39 -31.31
N VAL A 164 -4.71 -15.46 -30.63
CA VAL A 164 -5.00 -16.77 -31.21
C VAL A 164 -6.31 -17.30 -30.64
N THR A 165 -7.08 -17.99 -31.47
CA THR A 165 -8.43 -18.47 -31.15
C THR A 165 -8.53 -19.99 -31.10
N SER A 166 -7.49 -20.68 -31.57
CA SER A 166 -7.40 -22.15 -31.55
C SER A 166 -5.95 -22.58 -31.45
N THR A 167 -5.71 -23.80 -30.95
CA THR A 167 -4.38 -24.41 -30.87
C THR A 167 -3.73 -24.54 -32.26
N THR A 168 -4.52 -24.95 -33.27
CA THR A 168 -4.06 -25.05 -34.66
C THR A 168 -3.63 -23.68 -35.24
N GLU A 169 -4.29 -22.58 -34.84
CA GLU A 169 -3.88 -21.22 -35.25
C GLU A 169 -2.55 -20.82 -34.61
N ALA A 170 -2.33 -21.15 -33.33
CA ALA A 170 -1.07 -20.88 -32.64
C ALA A 170 0.11 -21.65 -33.27
N GLU A 171 -0.08 -22.94 -33.58
CA GLU A 171 0.92 -23.75 -34.27
C GLU A 171 1.25 -23.21 -35.67
N ALA A 172 0.23 -22.84 -36.45
CA ALA A 172 0.42 -22.26 -37.77
C ALA A 172 1.17 -20.92 -37.72
N PHE A 173 0.90 -20.08 -36.70
CA PHE A 173 1.61 -18.81 -36.49
C PHE A 173 3.09 -19.04 -36.20
N LEU A 174 3.42 -20.01 -35.35
CA LEU A 174 4.80 -20.37 -35.04
C LEU A 174 5.54 -20.90 -36.27
N GLN A 175 4.93 -21.82 -37.01
CA GLN A 175 5.50 -22.37 -38.24
C GLN A 175 5.75 -21.27 -39.28
N HIS A 176 4.79 -20.36 -39.48
CA HIS A 176 4.97 -19.21 -40.37
C HIS A 176 6.14 -18.33 -39.91
N LEU A 177 6.23 -17.99 -38.63
CA LEU A 177 7.30 -17.15 -38.09
C LEU A 177 8.68 -17.77 -38.30
N LEU A 178 8.82 -19.08 -38.05
CA LEU A 178 10.06 -19.81 -38.30
C LEU A 178 10.37 -19.88 -39.79
N ALA A 179 9.37 -20.00 -40.67
CA ALA A 179 9.56 -20.05 -42.13
C ALA A 179 9.84 -18.68 -42.77
N SER A 180 9.33 -17.59 -42.21
CA SER A 180 9.47 -16.23 -42.78
C SER A 180 10.69 -15.48 -42.25
N ASP A 181 11.03 -15.61 -40.96
CA ASP A 181 12.10 -14.83 -40.33
C ASP A 181 13.37 -15.67 -40.12
N LYS A 182 14.39 -15.42 -40.96
CA LYS A 182 15.68 -16.09 -40.87
C LYS A 182 16.36 -15.88 -39.51
N LYS A 183 16.22 -14.71 -38.88
CA LYS A 183 16.90 -14.41 -37.60
C LYS A 183 16.30 -15.20 -36.45
N VAL A 184 14.99 -15.43 -36.47
CA VAL A 184 14.29 -16.26 -35.48
C VAL A 184 14.63 -17.72 -35.68
N ARG A 185 14.62 -18.19 -36.93
CA ARG A 185 14.99 -19.58 -37.25
C ARG A 185 16.43 -19.92 -36.83
N THR A 186 17.36 -18.98 -36.98
CA THR A 186 18.77 -19.17 -36.59
C THR A 186 19.08 -18.65 -35.18
N ALA A 187 18.05 -18.36 -34.37
CA ALA A 187 18.25 -17.95 -32.99
C ALA A 187 18.79 -19.09 -32.14
N THR A 188 19.35 -18.76 -30.98
CA THR A 188 19.87 -19.78 -30.07
C THR A 188 18.74 -20.51 -29.37
N HIS A 189 17.71 -19.77 -28.94
CA HIS A 189 16.51 -20.31 -28.30
C HIS A 189 15.26 -19.53 -28.72
N ASN A 190 14.11 -20.21 -28.79
CA ASN A 190 12.76 -19.79 -29.16
C ASN A 190 11.78 -20.48 -28.19
N MET A 191 11.56 -19.84 -27.05
CA MET A 191 10.63 -20.32 -26.03
C MET A 191 9.21 -19.91 -26.41
N THR A 192 8.23 -20.79 -26.26
CA THR A 192 6.84 -20.51 -26.64
C THR A 192 5.87 -20.90 -25.53
N ALA A 193 4.79 -20.12 -25.37
CA ALA A 193 3.67 -20.44 -24.51
C ALA A 193 2.37 -19.85 -25.07
N TRP A 194 1.24 -20.53 -24.89
CA TRP A 194 -0.09 -20.01 -25.23
C TRP A 194 -1.16 -20.48 -24.24
N ARG A 195 -2.21 -19.66 -24.10
CA ARG A 195 -3.42 -19.99 -23.32
C ARG A 195 -4.64 -19.60 -24.14
N ILE A 196 -5.55 -20.55 -24.39
CA ILE A 196 -6.69 -20.39 -25.31
C ILE A 196 -7.95 -20.95 -24.65
N ARG A 197 -9.06 -20.21 -24.74
CA ARG A 197 -10.37 -20.65 -24.28
C ARG A 197 -11.06 -21.46 -25.37
N GLY A 198 -11.40 -22.70 -25.05
CA GLY A 198 -12.18 -23.59 -25.89
C GLY A 198 -13.68 -23.45 -25.68
N PRO A 199 -14.49 -24.08 -26.56
CA PRO A 199 -15.92 -24.23 -26.34
C PRO A 199 -16.19 -25.02 -25.04
N ASN A 200 -17.33 -24.74 -24.39
CA ASN A 200 -17.77 -25.38 -23.13
C ASN A 200 -16.85 -25.16 -21.91
N ASN A 201 -16.20 -24.00 -21.81
CA ASN A 201 -15.34 -23.63 -20.67
C ASN A 201 -14.07 -24.50 -20.53
N THR A 202 -13.69 -25.19 -21.60
CA THR A 202 -12.45 -25.96 -21.69
C THR A 202 -11.27 -25.01 -21.90
N ALA A 203 -10.15 -25.20 -21.20
CA ALA A 203 -8.95 -24.36 -21.35
C ALA A 203 -7.82 -25.17 -21.97
N PHE A 204 -7.23 -24.67 -23.06
CA PHE A 204 -6.06 -25.25 -23.69
C PHE A 204 -4.84 -24.37 -23.40
N GLN A 205 -3.77 -24.97 -22.88
CA GLN A 205 -2.51 -24.28 -22.66
C GLN A 205 -1.36 -25.23 -22.92
N ASP A 206 -0.29 -24.71 -23.50
CA ASP A 206 0.90 -25.49 -23.80
C ASP A 206 2.12 -24.56 -23.83
N CYS A 207 3.30 -25.14 -23.66
CA CYS A 207 4.56 -24.45 -23.78
C CYS A 207 5.64 -25.36 -24.35
N ASN A 208 6.47 -24.81 -25.23
CA ASN A 208 7.62 -25.53 -25.77
C ASN A 208 8.91 -24.80 -25.39
N ASP A 209 9.86 -25.59 -24.93
CA ASP A 209 11.17 -25.17 -24.46
C ASP A 209 12.22 -25.78 -25.37
N ASP A 210 12.91 -24.97 -26.14
CA ASP A 210 13.82 -25.45 -27.18
C ASP A 210 15.24 -25.69 -26.64
N GLY A 211 15.31 -26.31 -25.46
CA GLY A 211 16.53 -26.78 -24.80
C GLY A 211 17.03 -25.94 -23.62
N GLU A 212 16.25 -24.98 -23.10
CA GLU A 212 16.61 -24.12 -21.96
C GLU A 212 15.75 -24.45 -20.73
N THR A 213 16.12 -25.50 -19.98
CA THR A 213 15.33 -26.13 -18.90
C THR A 213 14.31 -25.24 -18.19
N ALA A 214 13.03 -25.55 -18.43
CA ALA A 214 11.81 -24.99 -17.84
C ALA A 214 11.50 -23.51 -18.19
N ALA A 215 12.13 -22.93 -19.22
CA ALA A 215 11.86 -21.55 -19.63
C ALA A 215 10.47 -21.37 -20.28
N GLY A 216 10.01 -22.35 -21.06
CA GLY A 216 8.64 -22.36 -21.60
C GLY A 216 7.59 -22.44 -20.49
N GLY A 217 7.82 -23.30 -19.49
CA GLY A 217 6.92 -23.47 -18.34
C GLY A 217 6.79 -22.20 -17.49
N ARG A 218 7.90 -21.51 -17.22
CA ARG A 218 7.89 -20.21 -16.51
C ARG A 218 7.16 -19.12 -17.29
N LEU A 219 7.33 -19.07 -18.62
CA LEU A 219 6.58 -18.15 -19.47
C LEU A 219 5.07 -18.40 -19.39
N LEU A 220 4.65 -19.67 -19.38
CA LEU A 220 3.26 -20.05 -19.19
C LEU A 220 2.73 -19.67 -17.81
N HIS A 221 3.51 -19.89 -16.75
CA HIS A 221 3.14 -19.49 -15.38
C HIS A 221 2.95 -17.97 -15.26
N LEU A 222 3.84 -17.18 -15.85
CA LEU A 222 3.69 -15.72 -15.91
C LEU A 222 2.39 -15.32 -16.61
N MET A 223 2.02 -15.98 -17.72
CA MET A 223 0.75 -15.73 -18.40
C MET A 223 -0.47 -16.09 -17.53
N GLN A 224 -0.36 -17.07 -16.63
CA GLN A 224 -1.39 -17.40 -15.65
C GLN A 224 -1.53 -16.33 -14.58
N LEU A 225 -0.43 -15.86 -13.99
CA LEU A 225 -0.42 -14.77 -13.00
C LEU A 225 -1.01 -13.47 -13.57
N MET A 226 -0.80 -13.24 -14.87
CA MET A 226 -1.32 -12.07 -15.59
C MET A 226 -2.75 -12.24 -16.12
N ASP A 227 -3.37 -13.40 -15.92
CA ASP A 227 -4.69 -13.78 -16.45
C ASP A 227 -4.84 -13.55 -17.98
N LEU A 228 -3.77 -13.83 -18.74
CA LEU A 228 -3.78 -13.69 -20.20
C LEU A 228 -4.47 -14.90 -20.86
N TRP A 229 -5.44 -14.64 -21.72
CA TRP A 229 -6.21 -15.63 -22.48
C TRP A 229 -6.29 -15.25 -23.96
N ASP A 230 -6.41 -16.26 -24.81
CA ASP A 230 -6.55 -16.17 -26.27
C ASP A 230 -5.33 -15.50 -26.93
N VAL A 231 -4.14 -15.78 -26.37
CA VAL A 231 -2.86 -15.19 -26.76
C VAL A 231 -1.76 -16.25 -26.82
N MET A 232 -0.90 -16.12 -27.83
CA MET A 232 0.36 -16.83 -27.97
C MET A 232 1.53 -15.88 -27.79
N VAL A 233 2.56 -16.32 -27.08
CA VAL A 233 3.82 -15.62 -26.87
C VAL A 233 4.99 -16.47 -27.34
N VAL A 234 5.88 -15.86 -28.13
CA VAL A 234 7.14 -16.46 -28.62
C VAL A 234 8.28 -15.54 -28.22
N VAL A 235 9.24 -16.09 -27.49
CA VAL A 235 10.40 -15.36 -26.99
C VAL A 235 11.65 -15.90 -27.65
N THR A 236 12.30 -15.06 -28.45
CA THR A 236 13.53 -15.42 -29.14
C THR A 236 14.75 -14.86 -28.43
N ARG A 237 15.78 -15.69 -28.22
CA ARG A 237 17.09 -15.34 -27.65
C ARG A 237 18.22 -15.55 -28.66
N TRP A 238 19.14 -14.58 -28.70
CA TRP A 238 20.44 -14.71 -29.37
C TRP A 238 21.57 -14.66 -28.33
N TYR A 239 22.41 -15.69 -28.33
CA TYR A 239 23.45 -15.93 -27.33
C TYR A 239 24.66 -14.99 -27.45
N GLY A 240 25.12 -14.45 -26.31
CA GLY A 240 26.24 -13.49 -26.24
C GLY A 240 27.53 -13.98 -25.57
N GLY A 241 27.72 -15.29 -25.40
CA GLY A 241 29.00 -15.85 -24.93
C GLY A 241 29.08 -16.30 -23.46
N HIS A 242 28.00 -16.30 -22.68
CA HIS A 242 27.94 -16.89 -21.33
C HIS A 242 26.74 -17.86 -21.17
N LYS A 243 27.00 -19.14 -20.87
CA LYS A 243 25.95 -20.19 -20.73
C LYS A 243 24.98 -19.82 -19.64
N LEU A 244 23.69 -19.76 -19.98
CA LEU A 244 22.61 -19.56 -19.03
C LEU A 244 22.30 -20.85 -18.25
N GLY A 245 23.00 -21.07 -17.11
CA GLY A 245 22.65 -22.09 -16.10
C GLY A 245 21.33 -21.77 -15.37
N PRO A 246 20.90 -22.57 -14.38
CA PRO A 246 19.53 -22.53 -13.81
C PRO A 246 19.05 -21.17 -13.28
N ARG A 247 19.96 -20.22 -13.01
CA ARG A 247 19.73 -18.82 -12.60
C ARG A 247 18.97 -17.94 -13.62
N ARG A 248 18.15 -18.48 -14.54
CA ARG A 248 17.78 -17.78 -15.78
C ARG A 248 16.30 -17.72 -16.16
N LEU A 249 15.52 -17.25 -15.21
CA LEU A 249 14.50 -16.22 -15.42
C LEU A 249 14.29 -15.59 -14.05
N TYR A 250 15.03 -14.53 -13.71
CA TYR A 250 14.56 -13.66 -12.63
C TYR A 250 13.30 -12.98 -13.18
N GLU A 251 12.15 -13.58 -12.86
CA GLU A 251 10.80 -13.16 -13.23
C GLU A 251 10.46 -11.73 -12.81
N ASN A 252 11.35 -11.03 -12.11
CA ASN A 252 11.17 -9.63 -11.77
C ASN A 252 11.81 -8.63 -12.75
N LEU A 253 12.86 -8.96 -13.51
CA LEU A 253 13.59 -7.94 -14.30
C LEU A 253 13.21 -7.91 -15.78
N LEU A 254 13.09 -9.08 -16.40
CA LEU A 254 12.63 -9.22 -17.78
C LEU A 254 11.11 -9.04 -17.89
N ALA A 255 10.33 -9.66 -17.00
CA ALA A 255 8.88 -9.48 -16.97
C ALA A 255 8.48 -8.02 -16.69
N ARG A 256 9.18 -7.29 -15.79
CA ARG A 256 8.94 -5.84 -15.59
C ARG A 256 9.25 -5.01 -16.83
N LYS A 257 10.32 -5.33 -17.56
CA LYS A 257 10.68 -4.62 -18.80
C LYS A 257 9.72 -4.94 -19.94
N TRP A 258 9.21 -6.17 -20.03
CA TRP A 258 8.31 -6.61 -21.09
C TRP A 258 6.85 -6.29 -20.82
N ASN A 259 6.44 -6.28 -19.54
CA ASN A 259 5.10 -5.91 -19.06
C ASN A 259 4.61 -4.64 -19.74
N LYS A 260 5.49 -3.66 -19.89
CA LYS A 260 5.14 -2.32 -20.33
C LYS A 260 4.78 -2.24 -21.81
N THR A 261 5.51 -2.97 -22.66
CA THR A 261 5.35 -2.90 -24.13
C THR A 261 4.34 -3.93 -24.63
N ILE A 262 4.31 -5.12 -24.03
CA ILE A 262 3.45 -6.23 -24.44
C ILE A 262 2.01 -6.05 -23.98
N ILE A 263 1.77 -5.69 -22.71
CA ILE A 263 0.40 -5.45 -22.18
C ILE A 263 -0.28 -4.33 -22.98
N THR A 264 0.40 -3.18 -23.14
CA THR A 264 -0.21 -1.98 -23.75
C THR A 264 -0.64 -2.21 -25.21
N ARG A 265 0.06 -3.09 -25.94
CA ARG A 265 -0.23 -3.39 -27.35
C ARG A 265 -1.20 -4.57 -27.52
N LEU A 266 -1.16 -5.58 -26.63
CA LEU A 266 -2.15 -6.68 -26.62
C LEU A 266 -3.55 -6.19 -26.27
N ASP A 267 -3.66 -5.31 -25.27
CA ASP A 267 -4.93 -4.72 -24.82
C ASP A 267 -5.58 -3.87 -25.93
N TRP A 268 -4.75 -3.25 -26.79
CA TRP A 268 -5.19 -2.52 -27.99
C TRP A 268 -5.65 -3.45 -29.12
N ALA A 269 -4.92 -4.54 -29.39
CA ALA A 269 -5.25 -5.48 -30.47
C ALA A 269 -6.50 -6.32 -30.17
N LEU A 270 -6.71 -6.71 -28.90
CA LEU A 270 -7.92 -7.39 -28.45
C LEU A 270 -9.14 -6.45 -28.47
N GLY A 271 -8.96 -5.16 -28.15
CA GLY A 271 -10.02 -4.15 -28.22
C GLY A 271 -10.59 -3.87 -29.62
N LEU A 272 -9.84 -4.15 -30.69
CA LEU A 272 -10.29 -4.04 -32.09
C LEU A 272 -11.18 -5.21 -32.54
N ARG A 273 -11.07 -6.39 -31.91
CA ARG A 273 -11.88 -7.59 -32.23
C ARG A 273 -13.27 -7.54 -31.59
N ASP A 274 -13.42 -6.89 -30.44
CA ASP A 274 -14.68 -6.72 -29.71
C ASP A 274 -15.66 -5.67 -30.30
N GLY A 275 -15.35 -5.09 -31.47
CA GLY A 275 -16.25 -4.13 -32.13
C GLY A 275 -16.42 -2.79 -31.41
N ARG A 276 -15.50 -2.40 -30.52
CA ARG A 276 -15.53 -1.06 -29.89
C ARG A 276 -15.01 -0.01 -30.88
N PRO A 277 -15.72 1.12 -31.10
CA PRO A 277 -15.37 2.06 -32.15
C PRO A 277 -14.05 2.79 -31.86
N ALA A 278 -13.21 2.88 -32.90
CA ALA A 278 -11.98 3.65 -32.91
C ALA A 278 -12.28 5.15 -33.05
N SER A 279 -12.44 5.87 -31.94
CA SER A 279 -12.51 7.34 -31.96
C SER A 279 -11.18 7.97 -31.56
N SER A 280 -10.51 8.52 -32.58
CA SER A 280 -9.54 9.63 -32.61
C SER A 280 -8.32 9.59 -31.68
N ALA A 281 -7.18 9.29 -32.30
CA ALA A 281 -5.85 9.85 -32.02
C ALA A 281 -5.49 10.05 -30.54
N ARG A 282 -5.08 8.96 -29.88
CA ARG A 282 -4.21 9.03 -28.70
C ARG A 282 -2.85 9.57 -29.14
N THR A 283 -2.64 10.87 -28.97
CA THR A 283 -1.30 11.42 -28.80
C THR A 283 -0.63 10.68 -27.63
N GLU A 284 0.60 10.22 -27.89
CA GLU A 284 1.58 9.61 -26.99
C GLU A 284 1.05 9.18 -25.62
N SER A 285 0.78 7.88 -25.48
CA SER A 285 0.67 7.26 -24.16
C SER A 285 2.07 7.15 -23.56
N PRO A 286 2.38 7.84 -22.44
CA PRO A 286 3.66 7.62 -21.79
C PRO A 286 3.63 6.21 -21.22
N GLY A 287 4.67 5.43 -21.50
CA GLY A 287 4.93 4.24 -20.71
C GLY A 287 4.87 4.63 -19.23
N ILE A 288 4.35 3.74 -18.38
CA ILE A 288 4.31 3.83 -16.91
C ILE A 288 5.73 4.04 -16.33
N ARG A 289 6.31 5.21 -16.54
CA ARG A 289 7.05 5.91 -15.50
C ARG A 289 5.97 6.25 -14.50
N TRP A 290 6.12 5.78 -13.27
CA TRP A 290 5.45 6.40 -12.15
C TRP A 290 6.03 7.80 -12.03
N THR A 291 5.51 8.72 -12.85
CA THR A 291 5.67 10.16 -12.69
C THR A 291 4.31 10.66 -12.25
N CYS A 292 4.30 11.45 -11.18
CA CYS A 292 3.14 11.95 -10.44
C CYS A 292 2.04 12.62 -11.31
N SER A 293 2.32 12.92 -12.58
CA SER A 293 1.41 13.58 -13.51
C SER A 293 0.15 12.79 -13.92
N ARG A 294 0.08 11.46 -13.70
CA ARG A 294 -1.15 10.67 -13.93
C ARG A 294 -1.84 10.14 -12.66
N TRP A 295 -1.24 10.39 -11.49
CA TRP A 295 -1.96 10.40 -10.20
C TRP A 295 -2.57 11.76 -9.88
N ALA A 296 -2.67 12.65 -10.88
CA ALA A 296 -3.66 13.71 -10.85
C ALA A 296 -5.05 13.05 -10.85
N LEU A 297 -5.48 12.55 -9.70
CA LEU A 297 -6.88 12.54 -9.35
C LEU A 297 -7.39 13.93 -9.75
N ARG A 298 -8.29 14.00 -10.73
CA ARG A 298 -9.16 15.17 -10.86
C ARG A 298 -10.19 15.05 -9.73
N VAL A 299 -9.72 15.09 -8.47
CA VAL A 299 -10.59 15.37 -7.32
C VAL A 299 -11.07 16.79 -7.51
N PHE A 300 -12.05 16.98 -8.39
CA PHE A 300 -13.02 18.02 -8.19
C PHE A 300 -13.40 17.89 -6.74
N ARG A 301 -13.08 18.91 -5.96
CA ARG A 301 -13.94 19.19 -4.86
C ARG A 301 -15.14 19.86 -5.49
N LEU A 302 -16.29 19.22 -5.37
CA LEU A 302 -17.38 20.03 -4.88
C LEU A 302 -17.10 20.27 -3.42
N HIS A 303 -16.46 21.39 -3.13
CA HIS A 303 -17.02 22.11 -2.02
C HIS A 303 -18.39 22.60 -2.45
N THR A 304 -19.29 22.65 -1.52
CA THR A 304 -19.91 23.92 -1.31
C THR A 304 -19.52 24.36 0.07
N LEU A 305 -18.60 25.31 0.18
CA LEU A 305 -18.80 26.36 1.17
C LEU A 305 -20.12 27.06 0.83
N ILE A 306 -21.22 26.44 1.24
CA ILE A 306 -22.24 27.29 1.84
C ILE A 306 -21.56 27.88 3.08
N ASN A 307 -21.15 29.13 2.91
CA ASN A 307 -20.87 30.20 3.86
C ASN A 307 -20.75 29.91 5.35
N THR A 308 -20.06 30.88 5.92
CA THR A 308 -20.28 31.42 7.26
C THR A 308 -19.94 30.40 8.33
N THR A 309 -18.66 30.16 8.50
CA THR A 309 -17.91 30.53 9.71
C THR A 309 -16.59 29.77 9.69
N ASN A 310 -15.53 30.39 10.18
CA ASN A 310 -14.20 29.80 10.39
C ASN A 310 -14.19 28.65 11.43
N VAL A 311 -15.19 27.75 11.40
CA VAL A 311 -15.57 26.88 12.52
C VAL A 311 -15.67 25.39 12.13
N LYS A 312 -15.70 25.03 10.83
CA LYS A 312 -15.72 23.61 10.40
C LYS A 312 -14.40 23.23 9.72
N LYS A 313 -13.45 22.69 10.48
CA LYS A 313 -12.08 22.42 10.02
C LYS A 313 -11.90 21.03 9.38
N GLN A 314 -12.82 20.10 9.63
CA GLN A 314 -12.72 18.69 9.21
C GLN A 314 -12.80 18.45 7.68
N GLY A 315 -13.80 19.04 7.01
CA GLY A 315 -13.97 18.93 5.55
C GLY A 315 -12.86 19.64 4.76
N PRO A 316 -12.51 20.89 5.11
CA PRO A 316 -11.38 21.60 4.51
C PRO A 316 -10.05 20.86 4.67
N PHE A 317 -9.80 20.23 5.82
CA PHE A 317 -8.60 19.42 6.07
C PHE A 317 -8.55 18.16 5.22
N ALA A 318 -9.66 17.41 5.10
CA ALA A 318 -9.68 16.19 4.28
C ALA A 318 -9.20 16.44 2.85
N GLY A 319 -9.66 17.53 2.23
CA GLY A 319 -9.12 17.84 0.92
C GLY A 319 -7.86 18.70 0.93
N LEU A 320 -7.33 19.12 2.08
CA LEU A 320 -5.96 19.65 2.15
C LEU A 320 -5.02 18.49 1.85
N LEU A 321 -5.28 17.35 2.49
CA LEU A 321 -4.58 16.09 2.21
C LEU A 321 -4.72 15.66 0.74
N LEU A 322 -5.92 15.80 0.14
CA LEU A 322 -6.10 15.54 -1.30
C LEU A 322 -5.29 16.50 -2.19
N ALA A 323 -5.26 17.78 -1.83
CA ALA A 323 -4.53 18.79 -2.61
C ALA A 323 -3.01 18.58 -2.50
N ASP A 324 -2.51 18.33 -1.28
CA ASP A 324 -1.11 17.96 -1.04
C ASP A 324 -0.72 16.68 -1.78
N ALA A 325 -1.65 15.73 -1.94
CA ALA A 325 -1.46 14.52 -2.75
C ALA A 325 -1.54 14.74 -4.28
N GLY A 326 -1.68 16.00 -4.73
CA GLY A 326 -1.66 16.37 -6.16
C GLY A 326 -3.04 16.52 -6.81
N ALA A 327 -4.13 16.52 -6.05
CA ALA A 327 -5.46 16.64 -6.61
C ALA A 327 -5.92 18.09 -6.85
N ASN A 328 -6.62 18.35 -7.96
CA ASN A 328 -7.13 19.69 -8.28
C ASN A 328 -8.38 20.06 -7.47
N VAL A 329 -8.18 20.69 -6.33
CA VAL A 329 -9.23 20.98 -5.37
C VAL A 329 -9.88 22.35 -5.61
N LEU A 330 -11.17 22.33 -5.98
CA LEU A 330 -12.02 23.52 -6.06
C LEU A 330 -12.88 23.75 -4.80
N ARG A 331 -12.63 24.88 -4.13
CA ARG A 331 -13.39 25.37 -3.00
C ARG A 331 -14.57 26.23 -3.52
N ILE A 332 -15.79 26.06 -3.00
CA ILE A 332 -16.97 26.79 -3.49
C ILE A 332 -17.55 27.63 -2.36
N ASP A 333 -17.07 28.84 -2.16
CA ASP A 333 -17.54 29.81 -1.16
C ASP A 333 -18.98 30.26 -1.37
N ARG A 334 -19.63 30.79 -0.33
CA ARG A 334 -20.94 31.45 -0.52
C ARG A 334 -20.66 32.93 -0.65
N PRO A 335 -21.33 33.61 -1.59
CA PRO A 335 -21.18 35.04 -1.74
C PRO A 335 -21.49 35.77 -0.43
N ILE A 336 -20.61 36.72 -0.10
CA ILE A 336 -20.82 37.71 0.95
C ILE A 336 -21.20 39.01 0.22
N PRO A 337 -22.40 39.56 0.43
CA PRO A 337 -22.82 40.80 -0.21
C PRO A 337 -21.81 41.93 0.06
N GLY A 338 -21.36 42.61 -0.99
CA GLY A 338 -20.44 43.75 -0.90
C GLY A 338 -18.96 43.40 -0.64
N VAL A 339 -18.61 42.11 -0.51
CA VAL A 339 -17.22 41.66 -0.32
C VAL A 339 -16.79 40.85 -1.53
N THR A 340 -15.76 41.33 -2.23
CA THR A 340 -15.04 40.59 -3.25
C THR A 340 -13.64 40.25 -2.73
N HIS A 341 -13.12 39.06 -3.08
CA HIS A 341 -11.75 38.63 -2.70
C HIS A 341 -10.64 39.61 -3.16
N THR A 342 -10.97 40.55 -4.05
CA THR A 342 -10.09 41.61 -4.56
C THR A 342 -9.91 42.81 -3.63
N LEU A 343 -10.73 43.01 -2.59
CA LEU A 343 -10.75 44.30 -1.86
C LEU A 343 -9.87 44.35 -0.59
N GLY A 344 -9.07 43.33 -0.29
CA GLY A 344 -8.22 43.33 0.91
C GLY A 344 -8.99 43.51 2.21
N VAL A 345 -10.32 43.37 2.17
CA VAL A 345 -11.19 43.43 3.35
C VAL A 345 -10.92 42.16 4.12
N GLU A 346 -10.32 42.30 5.30
CA GLU A 346 -10.17 41.20 6.25
C GLU A 346 -11.50 40.47 6.34
N ALA A 347 -11.51 39.19 5.97
CA ALA A 347 -12.66 38.35 6.22
C ALA A 347 -13.01 38.51 7.71
N PRO A 348 -14.29 38.68 8.10
CA PRO A 348 -14.69 39.07 9.46
C PRO A 348 -14.25 38.09 10.59
N PHE A 349 -13.52 37.02 10.26
CA PHE A 349 -13.08 35.97 11.16
C PHE A 349 -11.59 35.58 11.01
N GLY A 350 -10.78 36.35 10.25
CA GLY A 350 -9.35 36.08 10.03
C GLY A 350 -9.03 35.22 8.80
N GLN A 351 -7.73 35.02 8.55
CA GLN A 351 -7.17 34.30 7.39
C GLN A 351 -7.50 32.79 7.45
N ASP A 352 -7.93 32.18 6.33
CA ASP A 352 -8.17 30.73 6.24
C ASP A 352 -6.84 29.99 6.01
N PHE A 353 -6.39 29.26 7.03
CA PHE A 353 -5.09 28.58 7.07
C PHE A 353 -5.06 27.22 6.33
N LEU A 354 -6.21 26.69 5.88
CA LEU A 354 -6.29 25.38 5.20
C LEU A 354 -6.54 25.53 3.71
N THR A 355 -5.88 26.49 3.05
CA THR A 355 -6.18 26.89 1.66
C THR A 355 -5.11 26.56 0.63
N ARG A 356 -3.90 26.17 1.04
CA ARG A 356 -2.82 25.84 0.10
C ARG A 356 -3.25 24.76 -0.91
N HIS A 357 -2.76 24.90 -2.15
CA HIS A 357 -3.03 24.02 -3.30
C HIS A 357 -4.51 23.95 -3.72
N LYS A 358 -5.34 24.93 -3.34
CA LYS A 358 -6.78 24.96 -3.66
C LYS A 358 -7.14 26.21 -4.44
N SER A 359 -8.01 26.03 -5.41
CA SER A 359 -8.72 27.12 -6.08
C SER A 359 -10.03 27.42 -5.35
N SER A 360 -10.61 28.60 -5.52
CA SER A 360 -11.91 28.93 -4.93
C SER A 360 -12.80 29.75 -5.85
N ILE A 361 -14.11 29.49 -5.85
CA ILE A 361 -15.14 30.34 -6.46
C ILE A 361 -16.29 30.59 -5.49
N ALA A 362 -17.03 31.69 -5.64
CA ALA A 362 -18.21 31.98 -4.82
C ALA A 362 -19.51 31.66 -5.57
N VAL A 363 -20.38 30.83 -4.98
CA VAL A 363 -21.65 30.38 -5.58
C VAL A 363 -22.79 30.45 -4.56
N ASP A 364 -23.91 31.07 -4.95
CA ASP A 364 -25.14 31.03 -4.15
C ASP A 364 -25.94 29.75 -4.43
N LEU A 365 -25.84 28.77 -3.54
CA LEU A 365 -26.60 27.52 -3.66
C LEU A 365 -28.10 27.63 -3.41
N LYS A 366 -28.61 28.79 -2.98
CA LYS A 366 -30.05 29.01 -2.89
C LYS A 366 -30.65 29.40 -4.24
N SER A 367 -29.83 29.83 -5.19
CA SER A 367 -30.25 30.18 -6.55
C SER A 367 -30.31 28.96 -7.45
N ALA A 368 -31.27 28.92 -8.37
CA ALA A 368 -31.38 27.84 -9.36
C ALA A 368 -30.15 27.77 -10.27
N SER A 369 -29.56 28.93 -10.63
CA SER A 369 -28.32 29.01 -11.42
C SER A 369 -27.12 28.47 -10.66
N GLY A 370 -27.01 28.74 -9.35
CA GLY A 370 -25.96 28.18 -8.50
C GLY A 370 -26.05 26.65 -8.40
N VAL A 371 -27.25 26.11 -8.16
CA VAL A 371 -27.47 24.64 -8.19
C VAL A 371 -27.16 24.06 -9.56
N GLY A 372 -27.53 24.76 -10.65
CA GLY A 372 -27.19 24.37 -12.02
C GLY A 372 -25.68 24.29 -12.26
N LEU A 373 -24.93 25.32 -11.85
CA LEU A 373 -23.47 25.35 -11.97
C LEU A 373 -22.81 24.17 -11.24
N ILE A 374 -23.25 23.87 -10.02
CA ILE A 374 -22.77 22.71 -9.26
C ILE A 374 -23.02 21.40 -10.01
N LYS A 375 -24.22 21.20 -10.56
CA LYS A 375 -24.52 19.99 -11.36
C LYS A 375 -23.66 19.90 -12.62
N GLU A 376 -23.34 21.01 -13.25
CA GLU A 376 -22.41 21.04 -14.40
C GLU A 376 -20.97 20.70 -14.00
N LEU A 377 -20.49 21.17 -12.85
CA LEU A 377 -19.17 20.81 -12.32
C LEU A 377 -19.09 19.32 -11.93
N VAL A 378 -20.17 18.75 -11.39
CA VAL A 378 -20.25 17.33 -10.99
C VAL A 378 -20.00 16.36 -12.16
N LYS A 379 -20.37 16.73 -13.39
CA LYS A 379 -20.22 15.86 -14.57
C LYS A 379 -18.79 15.36 -14.79
N THR A 380 -17.81 16.20 -14.44
CA THR A 380 -16.38 15.89 -14.58
C THR A 380 -15.72 15.56 -13.24
N ALA A 381 -16.49 15.59 -12.14
CA ALA A 381 -15.97 15.45 -10.79
C ALA A 381 -15.67 14.01 -10.37
N ASP A 382 -14.53 13.81 -9.73
CA ASP A 382 -14.25 12.54 -9.04
C ASP A 382 -14.90 12.46 -7.66
N VAL A 383 -14.95 13.57 -6.91
CA VAL A 383 -15.39 13.59 -5.52
C VAL A 383 -16.32 14.78 -5.22
N VAL A 384 -17.22 14.64 -4.26
CA VAL A 384 -17.92 15.74 -3.59
C VAL A 384 -17.66 15.62 -2.11
N ILE A 385 -17.35 16.72 -1.44
CA ILE A 385 -17.28 16.73 0.03
C ILE A 385 -18.48 17.53 0.53
N ASP A 386 -19.41 16.85 1.19
CA ASP A 386 -20.58 17.40 1.88
C ASP A 386 -20.26 17.59 3.37
N PRO A 387 -19.98 18.82 3.84
CA PRO A 387 -19.70 19.11 5.24
C PRO A 387 -20.96 19.46 6.07
N PHE A 388 -22.15 19.30 5.51
CA PHE A 388 -23.39 19.69 6.15
C PHE A 388 -23.97 18.59 7.02
N ARG A 389 -24.86 19.01 7.92
CA ARG A 389 -25.72 18.07 8.64
C ARG A 389 -26.61 17.32 7.65
N PRO A 390 -27.11 16.13 8.02
CA PRO A 390 -27.99 15.34 7.15
C PRO A 390 -29.16 16.16 6.58
N GLY A 391 -29.39 16.01 5.28
CA GLY A 391 -30.56 16.58 4.60
C GLY A 391 -30.37 18.01 4.07
N VAL A 392 -29.23 18.67 4.27
CA VAL A 392 -29.05 20.05 3.77
C VAL A 392 -28.84 20.09 2.26
N LEU A 393 -27.90 19.32 1.72
CA LEU A 393 -27.67 19.31 0.27
C LEU A 393 -28.81 18.60 -0.46
N GLU A 394 -29.43 17.60 0.16
CA GLU A 394 -30.63 16.94 -0.37
C GLU A 394 -31.77 17.95 -0.58
N LYS A 395 -32.03 18.86 0.37
CA LYS A 395 -33.02 19.94 0.22
C LYS A 395 -32.70 20.94 -0.89
N LEU A 396 -31.43 21.06 -1.27
CA LEU A 396 -30.98 21.91 -2.38
C LEU A 396 -30.94 21.17 -3.73
N GLY A 397 -31.33 19.89 -3.76
CA GLY A 397 -31.28 19.07 -4.96
C GLY A 397 -29.86 18.65 -5.35
N LEU A 398 -28.95 18.60 -4.37
CA LEU A 398 -27.53 18.25 -4.49
C LEU A 398 -27.16 17.03 -3.61
N GLY A 399 -28.16 16.20 -3.29
CA GLY A 399 -27.97 14.93 -2.59
C GLY A 399 -27.28 13.88 -3.48
N PRO A 400 -26.73 12.81 -2.88
CA PRO A 400 -26.01 11.79 -3.63
C PRO A 400 -26.88 11.09 -4.67
N GLU A 401 -28.16 10.84 -4.40
CA GLU A 401 -29.07 10.16 -5.34
C GLU A 401 -29.25 10.97 -6.62
N VAL A 402 -29.26 12.30 -6.51
CA VAL A 402 -29.37 13.21 -7.65
C VAL A 402 -28.03 13.30 -8.37
N LEU A 403 -26.93 13.48 -7.64
CA LEU A 403 -25.62 13.68 -8.25
C LEU A 403 -25.03 12.38 -8.85
N SER A 404 -25.37 11.21 -8.32
CA SER A 404 -24.97 9.91 -8.89
C SER A 404 -25.64 9.63 -10.22
N GLN A 405 -26.83 10.19 -10.48
CA GLN A 405 -27.48 10.12 -11.78
C GLN A 405 -26.78 11.01 -12.81
N VAL A 406 -26.22 12.15 -12.37
CA VAL A 406 -25.42 13.04 -13.21
C VAL A 406 -24.06 12.42 -13.53
N ASN A 407 -23.43 11.79 -12.55
CA ASN A 407 -22.13 11.14 -12.69
C ASN A 407 -22.06 9.85 -11.85
N PRO A 408 -22.23 8.67 -12.49
CA PRO A 408 -22.16 7.38 -11.80
C PRO A 408 -20.78 7.02 -11.22
N ARG A 409 -19.72 7.74 -11.61
CA ARG A 409 -18.33 7.57 -11.12
C ARG A 409 -18.04 8.43 -9.88
N LEU A 410 -18.98 9.28 -9.48
CA LEU A 410 -18.81 10.26 -8.43
C LEU A 410 -18.70 9.61 -7.04
N ILE A 411 -17.66 9.96 -6.29
CA ILE A 411 -17.54 9.61 -4.88
C ILE A 411 -18.18 10.74 -4.07
N TYR A 412 -19.30 10.45 -3.41
CA TYR A 412 -20.01 11.44 -2.59
C TYR A 412 -19.60 11.28 -1.12
N ALA A 413 -18.69 12.12 -0.64
CA ALA A 413 -18.11 12.04 0.69
C ALA A 413 -18.83 12.96 1.68
N ARG A 414 -19.59 12.37 2.61
CA ARG A 414 -20.32 13.04 3.67
C ARG A 414 -19.48 13.12 4.93
N MET A 415 -19.37 14.31 5.49
CA MET A 415 -18.68 14.58 6.74
C MET A 415 -19.60 15.26 7.73
N THR A 416 -19.99 14.51 8.75
CA THR A 416 -20.89 14.96 9.83
C THR A 416 -20.17 14.96 11.17
N GLY A 417 -20.76 15.62 12.18
CA GLY A 417 -20.23 15.53 13.54
C GLY A 417 -20.72 14.30 14.27
N PHE A 418 -22.03 14.19 14.41
CA PHE A 418 -22.71 13.00 14.93
C PHE A 418 -23.03 12.02 13.82
N ARG A 419 -23.18 10.74 14.16
CA ARG A 419 -23.74 9.73 13.25
C ARG A 419 -25.08 10.18 12.68
N ARG A 420 -25.30 9.92 11.38
CA ARG A 420 -26.54 10.32 10.67
C ARG A 420 -27.77 9.57 11.15
N ASP A 421 -27.59 8.35 11.64
CA ASP A 421 -28.62 7.46 12.18
C ASP A 421 -28.70 7.52 13.73
N GLY A 422 -27.91 8.40 14.35
CA GLY A 422 -27.84 8.53 15.80
C GLY A 422 -28.86 9.51 16.39
N LYS A 423 -29.11 9.38 17.70
CA LYS A 423 -29.95 10.29 18.50
C LYS A 423 -29.62 11.78 18.29
N TYR A 424 -28.36 12.10 18.04
CA TYR A 424 -27.85 13.47 17.92
C TYR A 424 -27.75 13.97 16.47
N ALA A 425 -28.21 13.22 15.47
CA ALA A 425 -28.01 13.51 14.05
C ALA A 425 -28.43 14.92 13.60
N ALA A 426 -29.51 15.46 14.20
CA ALA A 426 -30.03 16.78 13.87
C ALA A 426 -29.46 17.92 14.75
N MET A 427 -28.67 17.59 15.78
CA MET A 427 -28.14 18.58 16.71
C MET A 427 -26.90 19.28 16.15
N ALA A 428 -26.75 20.56 16.51
CA ALA A 428 -25.49 21.26 16.33
C ALA A 428 -24.46 20.78 17.36
N GLY A 429 -23.19 20.80 16.97
CA GLY A 429 -22.07 20.51 17.85
C GLY A 429 -20.78 21.09 17.31
N HIS A 430 -19.77 21.09 18.17
CA HIS A 430 -18.38 21.39 17.84
C HIS A 430 -17.49 20.22 18.26
N ASP A 431 -16.23 20.23 17.85
CA ASP A 431 -15.19 19.24 18.16
C ASP A 431 -15.35 18.61 19.57
N ILE A 432 -15.36 19.45 20.61
CA ILE A 432 -15.49 19.01 22.00
C ILE A 432 -16.79 18.23 22.30
N ASN A 433 -17.90 18.57 21.65
CA ASN A 433 -19.17 17.86 21.83
C ASN A 433 -19.14 16.48 21.18
N TYR A 434 -18.46 16.35 20.04
CA TYR A 434 -18.28 15.06 19.37
C TYR A 434 -17.37 14.15 20.19
N LEU A 435 -16.29 14.70 20.77
CA LEU A 435 -15.42 13.97 21.70
C LEU A 435 -16.12 13.57 23.00
N ALA A 436 -17.06 14.40 23.48
CA ALA A 436 -17.87 14.06 24.64
C ALA A 436 -18.76 12.83 24.37
N ILE A 437 -19.43 12.81 23.22
CA ILE A 437 -20.32 11.69 22.84
C ILE A 437 -19.55 10.44 22.41
N SER A 438 -18.35 10.58 21.85
CA SER A 438 -17.50 9.42 21.52
C SER A 438 -17.01 8.67 22.77
N GLY A 439 -17.10 9.31 23.94
CA GLY A 439 -16.56 8.81 25.22
C GLY A 439 -15.08 9.12 25.42
N VAL A 440 -14.38 9.57 24.38
CA VAL A 440 -12.93 9.78 24.40
C VAL A 440 -12.54 10.96 25.28
N LEU A 441 -13.34 12.04 25.29
CA LEU A 441 -13.07 13.19 26.16
C LEU A 441 -12.95 12.79 27.64
N SER A 442 -13.75 11.79 28.08
CA SER A 442 -13.72 11.33 29.47
C SER A 442 -12.39 10.70 29.89
N MET A 443 -11.57 10.28 28.93
CA MET A 443 -10.27 9.63 29.13
C MET A 443 -9.11 10.65 29.22
N LEU A 444 -9.33 11.90 28.82
CA LEU A 444 -8.26 12.89 28.64
C LEU A 444 -8.17 13.85 29.83
N GLY A 445 -6.96 14.02 30.37
CA GLY A 445 -6.67 14.93 31.49
C GLY A 445 -6.10 14.22 32.73
N ARG A 446 -5.67 15.01 33.71
CA ARG A 446 -5.06 14.51 34.95
C ARG A 446 -6.07 13.91 35.93
N ALA A 447 -5.58 13.09 36.86
CA ALA A 447 -6.36 12.57 37.97
C ALA A 447 -6.98 13.72 38.79
N GLY A 448 -8.25 13.58 39.17
CA GLY A 448 -9.01 14.59 39.91
C GLY A 448 -9.36 15.88 39.15
N ALA A 449 -8.74 16.15 37.99
CA ALA A 449 -9.03 17.33 37.18
C ALA A 449 -10.28 17.11 36.29
N LYS A 450 -10.87 18.19 35.77
CA LYS A 450 -11.91 18.09 34.72
C LYS A 450 -11.33 17.47 33.43
N PRO A 451 -12.14 16.76 32.62
CA PRO A 451 -11.72 16.31 31.29
C PRO A 451 -11.08 17.44 30.46
N HIS A 452 -9.96 17.15 29.81
CA HIS A 452 -9.18 18.13 29.05
C HIS A 452 -9.38 17.95 27.54
N PRO A 453 -9.96 18.94 26.83
CA PRO A 453 -10.10 18.89 25.38
C PRO A 453 -8.72 18.97 24.69
N PRO A 454 -8.36 18.03 23.79
CA PRO A 454 -7.01 17.90 23.21
C PRO A 454 -6.78 18.84 22.03
N ILE A 455 -7.16 20.12 22.17
CA ILE A 455 -7.45 21.05 21.06
C ILE A 455 -8.30 20.34 19.97
N ASN A 456 -8.55 20.98 18.83
CA ASN A 456 -9.41 20.38 17.81
C ASN A 456 -8.70 19.33 16.93
N ILE A 457 -7.56 18.79 17.40
CA ILE A 457 -6.76 17.76 16.71
C ILE A 457 -7.49 16.43 16.66
N LEU A 458 -8.05 15.99 17.78
CA LEU A 458 -8.59 14.63 17.87
C LEU A 458 -9.93 14.48 17.16
N GLY A 459 -10.84 15.45 17.30
CA GLY A 459 -12.17 15.39 16.69
C GLY A 459 -12.15 15.85 15.23
N ASP A 460 -11.91 17.14 14.98
CA ASP A 460 -12.00 17.71 13.63
C ASP A 460 -10.96 17.11 12.67
N PHE A 461 -9.70 17.04 13.08
CA PHE A 461 -8.60 16.68 12.18
C PHE A 461 -8.44 15.15 12.06
N ALA A 462 -8.18 14.45 13.16
CA ALA A 462 -7.92 13.01 13.15
C ALA A 462 -9.22 12.19 12.95
N GLY A 463 -10.19 12.34 13.85
CA GLY A 463 -11.46 11.60 13.79
C GLY A 463 -12.38 12.04 12.65
N GLY A 464 -12.21 13.26 12.14
CA GLY A 464 -12.99 13.81 11.04
C GLY A 464 -12.23 13.74 9.71
N GLY A 465 -11.40 14.76 9.45
CA GLY A 465 -10.83 14.99 8.14
C GLY A 465 -9.91 13.87 7.62
N ALA A 466 -9.06 13.30 8.48
CA ALA A 466 -8.19 12.18 8.12
C ALA A 466 -9.00 10.90 7.86
N ALA A 467 -10.00 10.61 8.70
CA ALA A 467 -10.91 9.47 8.49
C ALA A 467 -11.70 9.59 7.17
N LEU A 468 -12.17 10.80 6.82
CA LEU A 468 -12.82 11.05 5.54
C LEU A 468 -11.88 10.85 4.36
N PHE A 469 -10.65 11.36 4.47
CA PHE A 469 -9.61 11.18 3.46
C PHE A 469 -9.35 9.70 3.21
N GLN A 470 -9.19 8.90 4.27
CA GLN A 470 -9.07 7.44 4.16
C GLN A 470 -10.28 6.82 3.47
N GLY A 471 -11.51 7.22 3.84
CA GLY A 471 -12.74 6.77 3.19
C GLY A 471 -12.78 7.07 1.69
N ILE A 472 -12.34 8.27 1.29
CA ILE A 472 -12.24 8.67 -0.12
C ILE A 472 -11.23 7.79 -0.86
N LEU A 473 -10.05 7.54 -0.28
CA LEU A 473 -9.03 6.67 -0.89
C LEU A 473 -9.58 5.25 -1.13
N MET A 474 -10.26 4.67 -0.14
CA MET A 474 -10.90 3.34 -0.29
C MET A 474 -11.95 3.34 -1.40
N ALA A 475 -12.72 4.43 -1.53
CA ALA A 475 -13.71 4.57 -2.58
C ALA A 475 -13.07 4.73 -3.98
N VAL A 476 -11.94 5.44 -4.09
CA VAL A 476 -11.16 5.53 -5.32
C VAL A 476 -10.66 4.15 -5.74
N ILE A 477 -10.04 3.39 -4.83
CA ILE A 477 -9.54 2.03 -5.12
C ILE A 477 -10.66 1.12 -5.62
N THR A 478 -11.83 1.19 -4.98
CA THR A 478 -13.01 0.40 -5.39
C THR A 478 -13.51 0.82 -6.77
N ARG A 479 -13.54 2.12 -7.05
CA ARG A 479 -13.96 2.68 -8.33
C ARG A 479 -13.06 2.27 -9.48
N GLU A 480 -11.75 2.10 -9.26
CA GLU A 480 -10.83 1.62 -10.31
C GLU A 480 -11.17 0.20 -10.77
N ARG A 481 -11.70 -0.64 -9.88
CA ARG A 481 -12.14 -2.01 -10.23
C ARG A 481 -13.55 -2.05 -10.81
N THR A 482 -14.46 -1.28 -10.23
CA THR A 482 -15.91 -1.38 -10.53
C THR A 482 -16.37 -0.40 -11.59
N GLY A 483 -15.58 0.63 -11.87
CA GLY A 483 -15.96 1.76 -12.71
C GLY A 483 -17.02 2.68 -12.10
N LYS A 484 -17.48 2.44 -10.85
CA LYS A 484 -18.57 3.19 -10.20
C LYS A 484 -18.10 3.88 -8.93
N GLY A 485 -18.63 5.07 -8.69
CA GLY A 485 -18.44 5.78 -7.43
C GLY A 485 -19.37 5.23 -6.34
N GLN A 486 -19.24 5.79 -5.14
CA GLN A 486 -20.09 5.42 -3.99
C GLN A 486 -20.17 6.56 -2.98
N VAL A 487 -21.07 6.41 -2.02
CA VAL A 487 -21.18 7.33 -0.88
C VAL A 487 -20.18 6.92 0.19
N VAL A 488 -19.35 7.86 0.63
CA VAL A 488 -18.47 7.70 1.80
C VAL A 488 -19.12 8.44 2.96
N GLU A 489 -19.39 7.76 4.07
CA GLU A 489 -19.94 8.38 5.26
C GLU A 489 -18.91 8.36 6.40
N ALA A 490 -18.50 9.55 6.85
CA ALA A 490 -17.64 9.70 8.01
C ALA A 490 -18.25 10.67 9.01
N ASN A 491 -18.00 10.42 10.30
CA ASN A 491 -18.40 11.28 11.38
C ASN A 491 -17.36 11.35 12.50
N MET A 492 -17.26 12.52 13.14
CA MET A 492 -16.23 12.80 14.14
C MET A 492 -16.38 11.96 15.41
N VAL A 493 -17.61 11.62 15.83
CA VAL A 493 -17.85 10.74 16.98
C VAL A 493 -17.22 9.37 16.77
N ASP A 494 -17.47 8.75 15.61
CA ASP A 494 -16.99 7.41 15.33
C ASP A 494 -15.52 7.38 14.99
N GLY A 495 -15.02 8.35 14.25
CA GLY A 495 -13.59 8.43 13.97
C GLY A 495 -12.79 8.60 15.27
N ALA A 496 -13.21 9.48 16.18
CA ALA A 496 -12.56 9.60 17.48
C ALA A 496 -12.67 8.32 18.32
N ASN A 497 -13.84 7.68 18.35
CA ASN A 497 -14.03 6.42 19.08
C ASN A 497 -13.14 5.30 18.52
N TYR A 498 -13.03 5.20 17.20
CA TYR A 498 -12.22 4.21 16.51
C TYR A 498 -10.72 4.42 16.80
N LEU A 499 -10.24 5.67 16.76
CA LEU A 499 -8.86 6.00 17.15
C LEU A 499 -8.57 5.64 18.61
N ALA A 500 -9.57 5.69 19.49
CA ALA A 500 -9.46 5.30 20.88
C ALA A 500 -9.67 3.80 21.14
N THR A 501 -9.59 2.93 20.13
CA THR A 501 -9.84 1.49 20.29
C THR A 501 -8.96 0.85 21.36
N PHE A 502 -7.65 1.09 21.32
CA PHE A 502 -6.73 0.54 22.34
C PHE A 502 -7.08 1.00 23.76
N PRO A 503 -7.10 2.31 24.10
CA PRO A 503 -7.41 2.74 25.45
C PRO A 503 -8.82 2.32 25.88
N ARG A 504 -9.80 2.28 24.97
CA ARG A 504 -11.16 1.80 25.25
C ARG A 504 -11.18 0.33 25.65
N LEU A 505 -10.45 -0.54 24.93
CA LEU A 505 -10.40 -1.97 25.23
C LEU A 505 -9.55 -2.25 26.48
N ALA A 506 -8.47 -1.50 26.68
CA ALA A 506 -7.61 -1.58 27.86
C ALA A 506 -8.36 -1.30 29.18
N ARG A 507 -9.50 -0.61 29.14
CA ARG A 507 -10.38 -0.42 30.32
C ARG A 507 -10.92 -1.71 30.92
N LYS A 508 -10.85 -2.82 30.19
CA LYS A 508 -11.26 -4.14 30.66
C LYS A 508 -10.10 -4.96 31.23
N THR A 509 -8.91 -4.38 31.31
CA THR A 509 -7.70 -5.04 31.80
C THR A 509 -7.00 -4.17 32.84
N PRO A 510 -6.09 -4.72 33.67
CA PRO A 510 -5.34 -3.94 34.67
C PRO A 510 -4.48 -2.78 34.12
N VAL A 511 -4.32 -2.71 32.79
CA VAL A 511 -3.60 -1.65 32.08
C VAL A 511 -4.39 -0.33 32.09
N GLY A 512 -5.73 -0.40 32.03
CA GLY A 512 -6.60 0.76 31.86
C GLY A 512 -7.87 0.78 32.72
N ASP A 513 -8.01 -0.14 33.68
CA ASP A 513 -9.21 -0.31 34.51
C ASP A 513 -9.39 0.76 35.61
N ARG A 514 -8.43 1.68 35.77
CA ARG A 514 -8.46 2.72 36.80
C ARG A 514 -9.09 4.02 36.31
N PRO A 515 -9.45 4.94 37.23
CA PRO A 515 -9.87 6.29 36.87
C PRO A 515 -8.86 7.01 35.96
N ARG A 516 -9.35 8.02 35.23
CA ARG A 516 -8.53 8.87 34.36
C ARG A 516 -7.34 9.44 35.13
N GLY A 517 -6.15 9.32 34.57
CA GLY A 517 -4.91 9.87 35.11
C GLY A 517 -4.20 8.97 36.13
N GLU A 518 -4.70 7.75 36.34
CA GLU A 518 -4.15 6.76 37.28
C GLU A 518 -3.71 5.47 36.57
N ASN A 519 -3.80 5.41 35.24
CA ASN A 519 -3.42 4.28 34.42
C ASN A 519 -1.99 4.41 33.90
N GLN A 520 -1.52 3.37 33.22
CA GLN A 520 -0.14 3.30 32.73
C GLN A 520 0.19 4.39 31.70
N LEU A 521 -0.75 4.74 30.81
CA LEU A 521 -0.50 5.62 29.65
C LEU A 521 -1.29 6.94 29.70
N ASP A 522 -1.87 7.31 30.84
CA ASP A 522 -2.67 8.53 31.00
C ASP A 522 -2.15 9.47 32.12
N GLY A 523 -0.94 9.22 32.61
CA GLY A 523 -0.25 10.07 33.60
C GLY A 523 -0.18 9.49 35.02
N GLY A 524 -0.60 8.24 35.23
CA GLY A 524 -0.45 7.53 36.50
C GLY A 524 0.94 6.94 36.73
N CYS A 525 1.61 6.50 35.67
CA CYS A 525 2.91 5.83 35.73
C CYS A 525 4.09 6.82 35.80
N PRO A 526 4.97 6.77 36.83
CA PRO A 526 6.07 7.73 36.96
C PRO A 526 7.05 7.73 35.78
N PHE A 527 7.27 6.59 35.15
CA PHE A 527 8.15 6.47 33.98
C PHE A 527 7.37 6.55 32.65
N TYR A 528 6.16 7.13 32.68
CA TYR A 528 5.39 7.53 31.50
C TYR A 528 4.59 8.81 31.82
N ASP A 529 5.28 9.95 31.88
CA ASP A 529 4.70 11.24 32.24
C ASP A 529 5.53 12.43 31.71
N THR A 530 5.08 13.65 31.93
CA THR A 530 5.83 14.89 31.72
C THR A 530 6.25 15.52 33.04
N TYR A 531 7.48 16.04 33.08
CA TYR A 531 8.12 16.59 34.28
C TYR A 531 8.62 18.01 34.04
N GLY A 532 8.29 18.91 34.97
CA GLY A 532 8.75 20.30 34.93
C GLY A 532 10.22 20.43 35.31
N THR A 533 10.96 21.28 34.59
CA THR A 533 12.38 21.56 34.79
C THR A 533 12.60 22.87 35.53
N ARG A 534 13.86 23.17 35.90
CA ARG A 534 14.23 24.37 36.67
C ARG A 534 13.81 25.69 36.00
N ASP A 535 13.83 25.72 34.67
CA ASP A 535 13.50 26.86 33.81
C ASP A 535 12.01 26.96 33.46
N GLY A 536 11.15 26.15 34.09
CA GLY A 536 9.70 26.18 33.86
C GLY A 536 9.24 25.51 32.57
N LYS A 537 10.15 24.87 31.83
CA LYS A 537 9.88 24.03 30.66
C LYS A 537 9.63 22.56 31.10
N TYR A 538 9.48 21.64 30.15
CA TYR A 538 9.14 20.25 30.44
C TYR A 538 10.02 19.25 29.69
N MET A 539 10.28 18.11 30.35
CA MET A 539 10.76 16.87 29.72
C MET A 539 9.59 15.87 29.65
N SER A 540 9.59 15.04 28.60
CA SER A 540 8.70 13.89 28.44
C SER A 540 9.47 12.61 28.75
N VAL A 541 8.81 11.66 29.42
CA VAL A 541 9.38 10.37 29.79
C VAL A 541 8.42 9.28 29.30
N GLY A 542 8.96 8.26 28.62
CA GLY A 542 8.21 7.11 28.11
C GLY A 542 8.96 5.78 28.25
N ALA A 543 9.65 5.56 29.37
CA ALA A 543 10.57 4.46 29.59
C ALA A 543 9.91 3.23 30.27
N LEU A 544 9.02 2.54 29.56
CA LEU A 544 8.24 1.42 30.12
C LEU A 544 9.07 0.11 30.20
N GLU A 545 9.92 -0.10 29.21
CA GLU A 545 10.77 -1.27 29.05
C GLU A 545 11.98 -1.22 30.01
N PRO A 546 12.45 -2.38 30.52
CA PRO A 546 13.50 -2.41 31.55
C PRO A 546 14.78 -1.68 31.19
N GLN A 547 15.27 -1.84 29.96
CA GLN A 547 16.52 -1.25 29.49
C GLN A 547 16.44 0.27 29.37
N PHE A 548 15.29 0.79 28.91
CA PHE A 548 15.07 2.23 28.79
C PHE A 548 14.89 2.88 30.17
N TYR A 549 14.19 2.18 31.07
CA TYR A 549 14.05 2.61 32.46
C TYR A 549 15.40 2.70 33.18
N ALA A 550 16.28 1.70 32.99
CA ALA A 550 17.61 1.71 33.57
C ALA A 550 18.43 2.92 33.10
N ALA A 551 18.43 3.21 31.79
CA ALA A 551 19.10 4.38 31.22
C ALA A 551 18.51 5.71 31.76
N LEU A 552 17.18 5.80 31.93
CA LEU A 552 16.53 6.94 32.56
C LEU A 552 17.01 7.15 34.00
N VAL A 553 16.96 6.10 34.82
CA VAL A 553 17.32 6.15 36.24
C VAL A 553 18.81 6.46 36.42
N GLU A 554 19.67 5.95 35.54
CA GLU A 554 21.08 6.32 35.46
C GLU A 554 21.26 7.81 35.16
N GLY A 555 20.63 8.32 34.09
CA GLY A 555 20.72 9.75 33.73
C GLY A 555 20.15 10.69 34.80
N LEU A 556 19.13 10.25 35.54
CA LEU A 556 18.59 10.99 36.70
C LEU A 556 19.45 10.88 37.97
N GLY A 557 20.45 9.98 38.00
CA GLY A 557 21.27 9.73 39.20
C GLY A 557 20.51 9.00 40.32
N LEU A 558 19.47 8.25 39.99
CA LEU A 558 18.56 7.61 40.95
C LEU A 558 18.80 6.09 41.11
N VAL A 559 19.87 5.54 40.53
CA VAL A 559 20.19 4.09 40.58
C VAL A 559 20.21 3.54 42.01
N HIS A 560 20.68 4.34 42.97
CA HIS A 560 20.76 4.00 44.39
C HIS A 560 19.39 3.72 45.05
N LYS A 561 18.27 4.08 44.41
CA LYS A 561 16.91 3.79 44.90
C LYS A 561 16.48 2.34 44.70
N GLY A 562 17.12 1.60 43.79
CA GLY A 562 16.90 0.16 43.59
C GLY A 562 15.50 -0.22 43.11
N TRP A 563 14.79 0.68 42.43
CA TRP A 563 13.41 0.44 41.98
C TRP A 563 13.29 -0.49 40.77
N ASP A 564 14.39 -0.91 40.14
CA ASP A 564 14.34 -1.72 38.91
C ASP A 564 13.50 -3.00 39.06
N GLN A 565 13.58 -3.63 40.24
CA GLN A 565 12.85 -4.86 40.57
C GLN A 565 11.41 -4.58 41.05
N THR A 566 11.12 -3.37 41.53
CA THR A 566 9.83 -3.01 42.13
C THR A 566 9.07 -1.95 41.33
N ARG A 567 9.51 -1.58 40.13
CA ARG A 567 8.94 -0.44 39.39
C ARG A 567 7.46 -0.59 39.06
N TRP A 568 6.97 -1.83 38.96
CA TRP A 568 5.56 -2.12 38.75
C TRP A 568 4.74 -2.23 40.04
N ASN A 569 5.39 -2.14 41.20
CA ASN A 569 4.71 -1.96 42.48
C ASN A 569 4.17 -0.53 42.57
N ARG A 570 2.85 -0.39 42.46
CA ARG A 570 2.17 0.91 42.50
C ARG A 570 2.31 1.62 43.85
N ASP A 571 2.58 0.90 44.94
CA ASP A 571 2.76 1.50 46.26
C ASP A 571 4.04 2.36 46.33
N THR A 572 5.03 2.11 45.47
CA THR A 572 6.25 2.91 45.38
C THR A 572 6.14 4.09 44.40
N TRP A 573 5.06 4.16 43.62
CA TRP A 573 4.89 5.21 42.59
C TRP A 573 4.82 6.64 43.15
N PRO A 574 4.15 6.91 44.29
CA PRO A 574 4.16 8.26 44.88
C PRO A 574 5.56 8.74 45.26
N GLU A 575 6.41 7.87 45.84
CA GLU A 575 7.80 8.20 46.15
C GLU A 575 8.61 8.41 44.87
N MET A 576 8.48 7.49 43.90
CA MET A 576 9.19 7.56 42.62
C MET A 576 8.85 8.85 41.86
N LYS A 577 7.57 9.21 41.80
CA LYS A 577 7.11 10.44 41.14
C LYS A 577 7.72 11.67 41.80
N THR A 578 7.73 11.72 43.14
CA THR A 578 8.33 12.82 43.89
C THR A 578 9.84 12.92 43.64
N ALA A 579 10.55 11.79 43.58
CA ALA A 579 11.97 11.77 43.28
C ALA A 579 12.26 12.22 41.84
N PHE A 580 11.46 11.78 40.87
CA PHE A 580 11.60 12.19 39.47
C PHE A 580 11.33 13.69 39.33
N GLU A 581 10.24 14.20 39.90
CA GLU A 581 9.94 15.64 39.93
C GLU A 581 11.07 16.46 40.56
N THR A 582 11.65 15.97 41.66
CA THR A 582 12.79 16.63 42.32
C THR A 582 14.03 16.62 41.45
N ALA A 583 14.34 15.47 40.84
CA ALA A 583 15.47 15.33 39.92
C ALA A 583 15.32 16.29 38.74
N PHE A 584 14.21 16.22 37.99
CA PHE A 584 13.99 17.08 36.83
C PHE A 584 14.02 18.59 37.15
N LYS A 585 13.55 19.01 38.33
CA LYS A 585 13.64 20.41 38.79
C LYS A 585 15.05 20.89 39.11
N SER A 586 16.05 20.00 39.21
CA SER A 586 17.42 20.40 39.55
C SER A 586 18.19 21.05 38.39
N LYS A 587 17.80 20.78 37.14
CA LYS A 587 18.46 21.27 35.92
C LYS A 587 17.46 21.90 34.95
N THR A 588 17.94 22.69 33.99
CA THR A 588 17.12 23.23 32.89
C THR A 588 16.78 22.16 31.87
N ARG A 589 15.79 22.41 31.00
CA ARG A 589 15.46 21.48 29.91
C ARG A 589 16.65 21.21 28.99
N GLY A 590 17.43 22.23 28.64
CA GLY A 590 18.62 22.07 27.78
C GLY A 590 19.75 21.26 28.44
N GLU A 591 19.95 21.40 29.75
CA GLU A 591 20.88 20.56 30.50
C GLU A 591 20.43 19.09 30.52
N TRP A 592 19.12 18.82 30.61
CA TRP A 592 18.58 17.45 30.51
C TRP A 592 18.63 16.89 29.10
N GLU A 593 18.32 17.70 28.09
CA GLU A 593 18.47 17.34 26.67
C GLU A 593 19.90 16.87 26.42
N ALA A 594 20.92 17.60 26.87
CA ALA A 594 22.32 17.18 26.72
C ALA A 594 22.70 15.88 27.46
N ILE A 595 21.98 15.51 28.53
CA ILE A 595 22.24 14.26 29.28
C ILE A 595 21.61 13.06 28.57
N PHE A 596 20.42 13.23 28.01
CA PHE A 596 19.64 12.14 27.44
C PHE A 596 19.77 12.01 25.91
N ASP A 597 20.26 13.04 25.23
CA ASP A 597 20.49 12.97 23.79
C ASP A 597 21.49 11.85 23.42
N GLY A 598 21.15 11.08 22.39
CA GLY A 598 21.89 9.88 21.99
C GLY A 598 21.77 8.67 22.94
N THR A 599 20.90 8.72 23.96
CA THR A 599 20.65 7.60 24.87
C THR A 599 19.29 6.92 24.60
N ASP A 600 19.18 5.64 24.97
CA ASP A 600 17.92 4.89 24.90
C ASP A 600 17.01 5.12 26.14
N SER A 601 17.10 6.27 26.80
CA SER A 601 16.35 6.56 28.04
C SER A 601 14.86 6.84 27.82
N CYS A 602 14.41 6.97 26.57
CA CYS A 602 13.06 7.44 26.21
C CYS A 602 12.68 8.74 26.93
N CYS A 603 13.64 9.64 27.15
CA CYS A 603 13.46 10.93 27.79
C CYS A 603 13.83 12.07 26.82
N LEU A 604 12.83 12.86 26.42
CA LEU A 604 12.99 13.89 25.38
C LEU A 604 12.41 15.24 25.82
N PRO A 605 12.97 16.37 25.36
CA PRO A 605 12.42 17.68 25.66
C PRO A 605 11.01 17.85 25.06
N VAL A 606 10.09 18.49 25.79
CA VAL A 606 8.84 18.97 25.20
C VAL A 606 9.16 20.28 24.48
N VAL A 607 9.12 20.24 23.15
CA VAL A 607 9.47 21.36 22.27
C VAL A 607 8.22 22.17 21.92
N GLU A 608 8.33 23.49 21.94
CA GLU A 608 7.28 24.42 21.54
C GLU A 608 7.37 24.77 20.05
N TYR A 609 6.23 25.12 19.43
CA TYR A 609 6.18 25.37 17.99
C TYR A 609 7.11 26.51 17.53
N GLY A 610 7.26 27.58 18.32
CA GLY A 610 8.18 28.67 17.97
C GLY A 610 9.67 28.27 17.99
N GLU A 611 10.02 27.21 18.72
CA GLU A 611 11.38 26.65 18.73
C GLU A 611 11.64 25.87 17.44
N LEU A 612 10.62 25.19 16.91
CA LEU A 612 10.68 24.47 15.63
C LEU A 612 10.83 25.44 14.43
N GLU A 613 10.25 26.65 14.51
CA GLU A 613 10.34 27.64 13.43
C GLU A 613 11.71 28.33 13.35
N THR A 614 12.47 28.36 14.44
CA THR A 614 13.67 29.19 14.58
C THR A 614 14.98 28.40 14.62
N ASP A 615 14.92 27.10 14.95
CA ASP A 615 16.07 26.22 15.05
C ASP A 615 16.09 25.20 13.90
N PRO A 616 16.92 25.39 12.86
CA PRO A 616 16.99 24.48 11.72
C PRO A 616 17.57 23.11 12.07
N ALA A 617 18.20 22.94 13.24
CA ALA A 617 18.66 21.62 13.72
C ALA A 617 17.50 20.79 14.29
N ARG A 618 16.34 21.40 14.53
CA ARG A 618 15.12 20.70 14.95
C ARG A 618 14.29 20.36 13.72
N GLU A 619 13.61 19.22 13.76
CA GLU A 619 12.72 18.73 12.69
C GLU A 619 11.41 19.55 12.62
N GLY A 620 11.55 20.87 12.53
CA GLY A 620 10.44 21.83 12.52
C GLY A 620 9.86 22.11 11.14
N ASP A 621 10.47 21.59 10.08
CA ASP A 621 9.95 21.72 8.73
C ASP A 621 8.68 20.89 8.56
N GLN A 622 7.59 21.57 8.19
CA GLN A 622 6.34 20.86 7.92
C GLN A 622 6.47 20.06 6.62
N ARG A 623 6.38 18.72 6.72
CA ARG A 623 6.43 17.79 5.59
C ARG A 623 5.04 17.22 5.25
N PRO A 624 4.85 16.69 4.03
CA PRO A 624 3.66 15.91 3.71
C PRO A 624 3.42 14.80 4.73
N LEU A 625 2.14 14.51 5.03
CA LEU A 625 1.75 13.55 6.07
C LEU A 625 2.34 12.14 5.84
N VAL A 626 2.51 11.76 4.58
CA VAL A 626 3.09 10.48 4.16
C VAL A 626 4.04 10.71 3.00
N THR A 627 5.04 9.84 2.91
CA THR A 627 5.98 9.87 1.78
C THR A 627 5.92 8.60 0.98
N LEU A 628 5.59 8.81 -0.29
CA LEU A 628 5.60 7.80 -1.33
C LEU A 628 6.89 8.00 -2.14
N ARG A 629 7.74 6.98 -2.21
CA ARG A 629 9.05 7.09 -2.86
C ARG A 629 8.97 7.32 -4.37
N GLU A 630 7.98 6.73 -5.03
CA GLU A 630 7.82 6.79 -6.49
C GLU A 630 6.83 7.88 -6.94
N THR A 631 5.89 8.27 -6.07
CA THR A 631 4.84 9.25 -6.36
C THR A 631 4.67 10.22 -5.19
N PRO A 632 5.70 11.03 -4.89
CA PRO A 632 5.70 11.90 -3.72
C PRO A 632 4.57 12.94 -3.79
N CYS A 633 4.07 13.32 -2.62
CA CYS A 633 3.14 14.45 -2.47
C CYS A 633 3.84 15.77 -2.84
N LEU A 634 3.04 16.81 -3.07
CA LEU A 634 3.52 18.17 -3.26
C LEU A 634 4.19 18.68 -1.98
N ALA A 635 5.25 19.47 -2.15
CA ALA A 635 5.92 20.14 -1.03
C ALA A 635 4.96 21.14 -0.34
N ILE A 636 5.14 21.31 0.97
CA ILE A 636 4.39 22.29 1.75
C ILE A 636 5.02 23.69 1.63
N ASN A 637 6.35 23.77 1.72
CA ASN A 637 7.16 24.97 1.54
C ASN A 637 8.23 24.76 0.46
N GLU A 638 8.48 25.77 -0.37
CA GLU A 638 9.63 25.81 -1.29
C GLU A 638 10.86 26.30 -0.51
N MET A 639 11.87 25.44 -0.32
CA MET A 639 13.16 25.88 0.21
C MET A 639 14.05 26.41 -0.92
N PRO A 640 14.82 27.50 -0.73
CA PRO A 640 15.63 28.13 -1.78
C PRO A 640 16.77 27.27 -2.37
N THR A 641 17.03 26.10 -1.80
CA THR A 641 18.16 25.24 -2.20
C THR A 641 17.68 23.85 -2.56
N ASP A 642 17.86 23.54 -3.83
CA ASP A 642 17.49 22.34 -4.57
C ASP A 642 18.35 21.09 -4.20
N GLN A 643 18.45 20.78 -2.90
CA GLN A 643 19.04 19.53 -2.42
C GLN A 643 18.19 18.95 -1.28
N THR A 644 17.15 18.23 -1.66
CA THR A 644 16.36 17.36 -0.79
C THR A 644 17.22 16.24 -0.20
N LEU A 645 17.86 16.51 0.93
CA LEU A 645 18.43 15.50 1.82
C LEU A 645 18.26 15.96 3.26
N GLN A 646 17.06 15.73 3.81
CA GLN A 646 16.89 14.92 5.03
C GLN A 646 15.40 14.68 5.24
N GLY A 647 15.04 13.40 5.29
CA GLY A 647 13.68 12.91 5.46
C GLY A 647 12.84 12.98 4.20
N GLN A 648 12.65 11.80 3.59
CA GLN A 648 11.47 11.51 2.79
C GLN A 648 11.40 12.10 1.36
N GLY A 649 12.43 11.86 0.54
CA GLY A 649 12.37 11.90 -0.93
C GLY A 649 12.37 13.29 -1.59
N VAL A 650 12.63 13.33 -2.90
CA VAL A 650 12.51 14.56 -3.70
C VAL A 650 11.03 14.86 -3.88
N GLY A 651 10.46 15.78 -3.09
CA GLY A 651 9.11 16.29 -3.34
C GLY A 651 9.03 16.92 -4.74
N VAL A 652 7.85 16.89 -5.39
CA VAL A 652 7.68 17.63 -6.65
C VAL A 652 7.70 19.13 -6.32
N PRO A 653 8.51 19.96 -7.01
CA PRO A 653 8.48 21.41 -6.84
C PRO A 653 7.04 21.92 -6.93
N GLY A 654 6.59 22.61 -5.89
CA GLY A 654 5.38 23.41 -5.97
C GLY A 654 5.58 24.59 -6.90
N SER A 655 4.49 25.17 -7.38
CA SER A 655 4.51 26.57 -7.79
C SER A 655 4.06 27.41 -6.60
N GLY A 656 4.85 28.41 -6.22
CA GLY A 656 4.48 29.36 -5.19
C GLY A 656 3.06 29.90 -5.41
N TYR A 657 2.34 30.13 -4.32
CA TYR A 657 0.92 30.45 -4.36
C TYR A 657 0.67 31.89 -4.81
N GLY A 658 0.07 32.05 -5.99
CA GLY A 658 -0.58 33.29 -6.39
C GLY A 658 -2.08 33.18 -6.20
N THR A 659 -2.69 34.09 -5.43
CA THR A 659 -4.15 34.24 -5.44
C THR A 659 -4.56 34.96 -6.72
N LEU A 660 -5.28 34.29 -7.62
CA LEU A 660 -6.00 34.93 -8.73
C LEU A 660 -7.48 35.07 -8.33
N PRO A 661 -7.88 36.22 -7.76
CA PRO A 661 -9.27 36.42 -7.37
C PRO A 661 -10.14 36.57 -8.62
N LEU A 662 -11.07 35.65 -8.83
CA LEU A 662 -12.10 35.78 -9.86
C LEU A 662 -13.25 36.65 -9.32
N ARG A 663 -13.69 37.63 -10.11
CA ARG A 663 -14.90 38.39 -9.80
C ARG A 663 -16.13 37.54 -10.09
N LEU A 664 -17.22 37.83 -9.38
CA LEU A 664 -18.50 37.16 -9.60
C LEU A 664 -18.94 37.42 -11.06
N GLY A 665 -18.91 36.37 -11.90
CA GLY A 665 -19.25 36.46 -13.33
C GLY A 665 -18.07 36.65 -14.30
N GLU A 666 -16.81 36.66 -13.85
CA GLU A 666 -15.63 36.80 -14.72
C GLU A 666 -14.65 35.62 -14.55
N GLY A 667 -14.11 35.09 -15.65
CA GLY A 667 -12.98 34.13 -15.67
C GLY A 667 -13.26 32.71 -15.13
N GLY A 668 -14.50 32.39 -14.76
CA GLY A 668 -14.87 31.05 -14.27
C GLY A 668 -14.75 29.94 -15.31
N GLU A 669 -14.84 30.27 -16.60
CA GLU A 669 -14.62 29.31 -17.70
C GLU A 669 -13.14 29.06 -17.96
N GLU A 670 -12.29 30.09 -17.80
CA GLU A 670 -10.83 30.02 -17.97
C GLU A 670 -10.14 29.24 -16.85
N ALA A 671 -10.66 29.30 -15.62
CA ALA A 671 -10.17 28.48 -14.49
C ALA A 671 -10.56 26.99 -14.57
N ARG A 672 -11.29 26.59 -15.63
CA ARG A 672 -11.79 25.23 -15.85
C ARG A 672 -10.86 24.41 -16.76
N GLU A 673 -10.00 25.07 -17.54
CA GLU A 673 -8.89 24.46 -18.30
C GLU A 673 -7.74 24.06 -17.37
#